data_AF-F2UEE5-F1
#
_entry.id   AF-F2UEE5-F1
#
_cell.length_a   1.000
_cell.length_b   1.000
_cell.length_c   1.000
_cell.angle_alpha   90.00
_cell.angle_beta   90.00
_cell.angle_gamma   90.00
#
_symmetry.space_group_name_H-M   'P 1'
#
loop_
_entity.id
_entity.type
_entity.pdbx_description
1 polymer ?
#
loop_
_entity_poly.entity_id
_entity_poly.type
_entity_poly.pdbx_seq_one_letter_code
_entity_poly.pdbx_strand_id
1 'polypeptide(L)'
;MEKADSILRRLKEHGKSVHKAVSRVRTQQDLFTDAILHQRAKLLEKAKWLLFNHPALFRDEQLASFVWKYAFYNIVSVWRGLTRRQRNEQAHEGQTQAAHSASLDPQLGSFLLQAIGWFDAVLVGLSSMIAFPLDEPERAPPILPTSRPDPIPLAAITIAHTIHVCLGDLHRYAYQELLPPPPSSPSPSPSPSCEYHRRASATSYRRARRLSPSSAHPWSQLAMLVPTQHHNHQHAAGMRGRAMKLYCLARSCTTTPPHTPAAVDALSALVKTLPTIGDLQSYHHTMPPVELSFAHLLAVTRMILDQDSFPGEREFHGVGAFFHQSLLQLMSSSFAFNSFRPRPDSDCDDRIVYTEDVFELCFAAVFCSHSSRHVPTKDTAAVIFALTTFVQVLTFTQRLIHSSPAIDETASRLLGVARLACVWMEADTMTNWTAQNSEHPLLQQLWTCVGLLVNTCADKIASPSSSSSSPLSRELHDIKRACVLVDEDVELIGCTALHHRHAPGLHQHHRHALGLFVFPSTSPLAFLIAEDDGIHFITREEAERRARQRKNNLLFRLSSQHQQHQLAEMQTQVKRLQATSSLVVVTDADSFASHPYKVKKLVTGRQFIVAVPVVTLDGLDALKSGEERINKGARTANHLLGKWLEEGSSVVEVQGRDTDAPARARGDDDDSGGNDGSNEDHGRLLSFAAAVAAERNHAHDSVTIITSDQRLANTARERGFNAQPLVEFTSAVSKQNEPGTTT
;
A
#
# COMPACT_ATOMS: atom_id res chain seq x y z
N MET A 1 11.31 14.09 24.01
CA MET A 1 12.18 12.88 23.97
C MET A 1 11.95 11.99 25.17
N GLU A 2 12.22 12.42 26.40
CA GLU A 2 12.07 11.57 27.61
C GLU A 2 10.67 10.94 27.78
N LYS A 3 9.61 11.69 27.46
CA LYS A 3 8.23 11.16 27.45
C LYS A 3 8.07 10.00 26.45
N ALA A 4 8.65 10.10 25.26
CA ALA A 4 8.60 9.06 24.24
C ALA A 4 9.35 7.80 24.68
N ASP A 5 10.54 7.94 25.29
CA ASP A 5 11.32 6.81 25.81
C ASP A 5 10.62 6.11 26.98
N SER A 6 9.97 6.87 27.85
CA SER A 6 9.13 6.33 28.93
C SER A 6 7.95 5.52 28.37
N ILE A 7 7.27 6.05 27.36
CA ILE A 7 6.16 5.36 26.69
C ILE A 7 6.65 4.11 25.96
N LEU A 8 7.80 4.16 25.29
CA LEU A 8 8.40 3.04 24.60
C LEU A 8 8.81 1.91 25.56
N ARG A 9 9.38 2.25 26.73
CA ARG A 9 9.66 1.27 27.79
C ARG A 9 8.39 0.57 28.26
N ARG A 10 7.35 1.35 28.58
CA ARG A 10 6.03 0.80 28.94
C ARG A 10 5.45 -0.05 27.82
N LEU A 11 5.57 0.37 26.56
CA LEU A 11 5.12 -0.41 25.40
C LEU A 11 5.81 -1.78 25.33
N LYS A 12 7.15 -1.80 25.50
CA LYS A 12 7.95 -3.03 25.53
C LYS A 12 7.52 -3.95 26.66
N GLU A 13 7.19 -3.42 27.84
CA GLU A 13 6.64 -4.18 28.97
C GLU A 13 5.26 -4.77 28.67
N HIS A 14 4.34 -3.99 28.09
CA HIS A 14 3.02 -4.48 27.70
C HIS A 14 3.12 -5.59 26.64
N GLY A 15 4.00 -5.44 25.64
CA GLY A 15 4.23 -6.48 24.64
C GLY A 15 4.76 -7.79 25.25
N LYS A 16 5.71 -7.71 26.19
CA LYS A 16 6.19 -8.87 26.95
C LYS A 16 5.08 -9.52 27.79
N SER A 17 4.22 -8.70 28.40
CA SER A 17 3.07 -9.17 29.18
C SER A 17 2.07 -9.94 28.30
N VAL A 18 1.71 -9.39 27.14
CA VAL A 18 0.84 -10.06 26.15
C VAL A 18 1.47 -11.38 25.71
N HIS A 19 2.76 -11.39 25.35
CA HIS A 19 3.44 -12.62 24.95
C HIS A 19 3.44 -13.69 26.05
N LYS A 20 3.71 -13.29 27.29
CA LYS A 20 3.67 -14.20 28.45
C LYS A 20 2.28 -14.80 28.64
N ALA A 21 1.22 -13.99 28.52
CA ALA A 21 -0.15 -14.49 28.59
C ALA A 21 -0.47 -15.45 27.44
N VAL A 22 -0.17 -15.07 26.20
CA VAL A 22 -0.38 -15.90 25.00
C VAL A 22 0.40 -17.22 25.05
N SER A 23 1.62 -17.24 25.60
CA SER A 23 2.42 -18.47 25.73
C SER A 23 1.84 -19.51 26.71
N ARG A 24 0.94 -19.09 27.61
CA ARG A 24 0.31 -19.95 28.63
C ARG A 24 -1.02 -20.54 28.16
N VAL A 25 -1.57 -20.03 27.06
CA VAL A 25 -2.82 -20.48 26.47
C VAL A 25 -2.73 -21.97 26.12
N ARG A 26 -3.81 -22.71 26.40
CA ARG A 26 -3.94 -24.14 26.10
C ARG A 26 -5.09 -24.44 25.14
N THR A 27 -6.13 -23.59 25.12
CA THR A 27 -7.27 -23.72 24.21
C THR A 27 -7.39 -22.50 23.29
N GLN A 28 -8.08 -22.62 22.15
CA GLN A 28 -8.28 -21.49 21.24
C GLN A 28 -9.06 -20.35 21.91
N GLN A 29 -10.03 -20.68 22.77
CA GLN A 29 -10.85 -19.69 23.50
C GLN A 29 -10.01 -18.85 24.48
N ASP A 30 -8.98 -19.45 25.09
CA ASP A 30 -8.10 -18.74 26.04
C ASP A 30 -7.35 -17.56 25.37
N LEU A 31 -7.13 -17.59 24.05
CA LEU A 31 -6.45 -16.53 23.31
C LEU A 31 -7.24 -15.21 23.31
N PHE A 32 -8.55 -15.30 23.43
CA PHE A 32 -9.48 -14.17 23.33
C PHE A 32 -10.08 -13.80 24.68
N THR A 33 -9.41 -14.16 25.77
CA THR A 33 -9.79 -13.72 27.12
C THR A 33 -9.68 -12.19 27.24
N ASP A 34 -10.59 -11.58 28.00
CA ASP A 34 -10.63 -10.13 28.22
C ASP A 34 -9.29 -9.58 28.73
N ALA A 35 -8.56 -10.36 29.53
CA ALA A 35 -7.24 -9.99 30.02
C ALA A 35 -6.22 -9.80 28.88
N ILE A 36 -6.18 -10.70 27.91
CA ILE A 36 -5.28 -10.60 26.75
C ILE A 36 -5.74 -9.47 25.82
N LEU A 37 -7.04 -9.38 25.55
CA LEU A 37 -7.62 -8.34 24.69
C LEU A 37 -7.39 -6.95 25.25
N HIS A 38 -7.53 -6.75 26.56
CA HIS A 38 -7.27 -5.48 27.24
C HIS A 38 -5.80 -5.07 27.19
N GLN A 39 -4.88 -6.00 27.45
CA GLN A 39 -3.44 -5.72 27.35
C GLN A 39 -3.02 -5.39 25.92
N ARG A 40 -3.61 -6.09 24.94
CA ARG A 40 -3.43 -5.80 23.52
C ARG A 40 -3.97 -4.42 23.15
N ALA A 41 -5.16 -4.04 23.60
CA ALA A 41 -5.74 -2.73 23.33
C ALA A 41 -4.83 -1.60 23.85
N LYS A 42 -4.34 -1.71 25.09
CA LYS A 42 -3.37 -0.76 25.68
C LYS A 42 -2.06 -0.68 24.90
N LEU A 43 -1.56 -1.82 24.44
CA LEU A 43 -0.36 -1.90 23.61
C LEU A 43 -0.57 -1.14 22.28
N LEU A 44 -1.69 -1.41 21.61
CA LEU A 44 -2.03 -0.78 20.33
C LEU A 44 -2.26 0.73 20.43
N GLU A 45 -2.90 1.19 21.51
CA GLU A 45 -3.13 2.62 21.76
C GLU A 45 -1.82 3.39 21.94
N LYS A 46 -0.91 2.86 22.78
CA LYS A 46 0.42 3.45 23.01
C LYS A 46 1.28 3.43 21.74
N ALA A 47 1.21 2.34 20.97
CA ALA A 47 1.93 2.24 19.71
C ALA A 47 1.40 3.26 18.69
N LYS A 48 0.08 3.39 18.56
CA LYS A 48 -0.55 4.38 17.68
C LYS A 48 -0.12 5.80 18.03
N TRP A 49 -0.09 6.14 19.33
CA TRP A 49 0.40 7.44 19.79
C TRP A 49 1.86 7.68 19.38
N LEU A 50 2.74 6.70 19.59
CA LEU A 50 4.16 6.81 19.22
C LEU A 50 4.37 6.96 17.70
N LEU A 51 3.63 6.19 16.90
CA LEU A 51 3.74 6.22 15.43
C LEU A 51 3.36 7.58 14.84
N PHE A 52 2.36 8.26 15.42
CA PHE A 52 1.94 9.58 14.92
C PHE A 52 2.71 10.76 15.51
N ASN A 53 3.08 10.71 16.78
CA ASN A 53 3.74 11.85 17.44
C ASN A 53 5.25 11.86 17.22
N HIS A 54 5.86 10.68 17.04
CA HIS A 54 7.32 10.54 16.98
C HIS A 54 7.80 9.53 15.92
N PRO A 55 7.35 9.63 14.65
CA PRO A 55 7.74 8.67 13.60
C PRO A 55 9.25 8.57 13.42
N ALA A 56 9.98 9.69 13.53
CA ALA A 56 11.42 9.75 13.33
C ALA A 56 12.24 8.94 14.35
N LEU A 57 11.71 8.68 15.56
CA LEU A 57 12.40 7.88 16.58
C LEU A 57 12.46 6.38 16.22
N PHE A 58 11.62 5.95 15.29
CA PHE A 58 11.41 4.54 14.97
C PHE A 58 11.91 4.19 13.57
N ARG A 59 12.88 4.96 13.06
CA ARG A 59 13.51 4.68 11.77
C ARG A 59 14.25 3.34 11.78
N ASP A 60 14.95 3.05 12.88
CA ASP A 60 15.77 1.84 13.04
C ASP A 60 15.10 0.79 13.94
N GLU A 61 14.44 1.24 15.03
CA GLU A 61 13.58 0.38 15.83
C GLU A 61 12.23 0.24 15.14
N GLN A 62 11.99 -0.88 14.45
CA GLN A 62 10.73 -1.17 13.75
C GLN A 62 9.58 -1.36 14.74
N LEU A 63 9.05 -0.28 15.30
CA LEU A 63 7.88 -0.24 16.19
C LEU A 63 6.69 -0.98 15.57
N ALA A 64 6.47 -0.81 14.27
CA ALA A 64 5.46 -1.57 13.53
C ALA A 64 5.71 -3.09 13.58
N SER A 65 6.95 -3.55 13.42
CA SER A 65 7.32 -4.96 13.56
C SER A 65 7.20 -5.47 14.99
N PHE A 66 7.46 -4.61 15.99
CA PHE A 66 7.21 -4.93 17.40
C PHE A 66 5.72 -5.16 17.66
N VAL A 67 4.87 -4.24 17.20
CA VAL A 67 3.41 -4.36 17.29
C VAL A 67 2.93 -5.60 16.55
N TRP A 68 3.40 -5.82 15.32
CA TRP A 68 3.12 -7.02 14.55
C TRP A 68 3.40 -8.30 15.35
N LYS A 69 4.62 -8.45 15.86
CA LYS A 69 5.06 -9.62 16.61
C LYS A 69 4.19 -9.86 17.85
N TYR A 70 4.03 -8.84 18.69
CA TYR A 70 3.48 -8.98 20.03
C TYR A 70 1.96 -8.85 20.10
N ALA A 71 1.33 -8.03 19.25
CA ALA A 71 -0.11 -7.80 19.26
C ALA A 71 -0.89 -8.71 18.30
N PHE A 72 -0.23 -9.26 17.28
CA PHE A 72 -0.90 -9.98 16.19
C PHE A 72 -0.28 -11.35 15.90
N TYR A 73 0.95 -11.40 15.40
CA TYR A 73 1.59 -12.63 14.91
C TYR A 73 1.65 -13.75 15.95
N ASN A 74 2.05 -13.46 17.19
CA ASN A 74 2.10 -14.49 18.24
C ASN A 74 0.73 -15.13 18.50
N ILE A 75 -0.35 -14.34 18.47
CA ILE A 75 -1.71 -14.84 18.68
C ILE A 75 -2.10 -15.75 17.51
N VAL A 76 -1.89 -15.31 16.26
CA VAL A 76 -2.16 -16.11 15.05
C VAL A 76 -1.33 -17.39 15.07
N SER A 77 -0.04 -17.32 15.43
CA SER A 77 0.86 -18.47 15.47
C SER A 77 0.42 -19.50 16.51
N VAL A 78 0.06 -19.06 17.73
CA VAL A 78 -0.43 -19.98 18.77
C VAL A 78 -1.75 -20.59 18.36
N TRP A 79 -2.69 -19.78 17.83
CA TRP A 79 -3.96 -20.29 17.32
C TRP A 79 -3.75 -21.41 16.29
N ARG A 80 -2.89 -21.20 15.28
CA ARG A 80 -2.60 -22.21 14.25
C ARG A 80 -1.95 -23.47 14.82
N GLY A 81 -1.09 -23.31 15.84
CA GLY A 81 -0.51 -24.44 16.56
C GLY A 81 -1.56 -25.29 17.27
N LEU A 82 -2.52 -24.63 17.95
CA LEU A 82 -3.65 -25.30 18.61
C LEU A 82 -4.56 -25.99 17.61
N THR A 83 -4.89 -25.33 16.49
CA THR A 83 -5.71 -25.92 15.41
C THR A 83 -5.06 -27.18 14.82
N ARG A 84 -3.74 -27.16 14.58
CA ARG A 84 -3.01 -28.35 14.11
C ARG A 84 -3.03 -29.48 15.13
N ARG A 85 -2.83 -29.16 16.42
CA ARG A 85 -2.88 -30.14 17.49
C ARG A 85 -4.27 -30.80 17.59
N GLN A 86 -5.33 -30.00 17.57
CA GLN A 86 -6.71 -30.50 17.59
C GLN A 86 -7.01 -31.41 16.40
N ARG A 87 -6.56 -31.05 15.19
CA ARG A 87 -6.70 -31.90 14.00
C ARG A 87 -5.95 -33.23 14.14
N ASN A 88 -4.75 -33.23 14.72
CA ASN A 88 -3.99 -34.44 14.96
C ASN A 88 -4.66 -35.35 16.00
N GLU A 89 -5.21 -34.77 17.08
CA GLU A 89 -5.97 -35.50 18.10
C GLU A 89 -7.22 -36.14 17.49
N GLN A 90 -8.00 -35.40 16.68
CA GLN A 90 -9.15 -35.93 15.95
C GLN A 90 -8.79 -37.03 14.94
N ALA A 91 -7.64 -36.90 14.27
CA ALA A 91 -7.16 -37.93 13.34
C ALA A 91 -6.81 -39.24 14.06
N HIS A 92 -6.30 -39.18 15.29
CA HIS A 92 -6.01 -40.37 16.10
C HIS A 92 -7.27 -41.07 16.63
N GLU A 93 -8.37 -40.35 16.85
CA GLU A 93 -9.65 -40.90 17.33
C GLU A 93 -10.48 -41.60 16.24
N GLY A 94 -9.96 -41.70 15.00
CA GLY A 94 -10.64 -42.39 13.90
C GLY A 94 -11.90 -41.67 13.38
N GLN A 95 -12.14 -40.42 13.78
CA GLN A 95 -13.25 -39.60 13.30
C GLN A 95 -12.90 -38.91 11.97
N THR A 96 -12.68 -39.69 10.92
CA THR A 96 -12.35 -39.19 9.57
C THR A 96 -13.44 -38.34 8.94
N GLN A 97 -14.70 -38.47 9.38
CA GLN A 97 -15.84 -37.73 8.80
C GLN A 97 -16.11 -36.37 9.45
N ALA A 98 -15.64 -36.11 10.67
CA ALA A 98 -15.84 -34.82 11.35
C ALA A 98 -14.80 -33.74 10.94
N ALA A 99 -13.71 -34.12 10.30
CA ALA A 99 -12.63 -33.20 9.91
C ALA A 99 -13.02 -32.21 8.79
N HIS A 100 -14.15 -32.42 8.11
CA HIS A 100 -14.60 -31.57 7.00
C HIS A 100 -15.53 -30.42 7.42
N SER A 101 -16.05 -30.40 8.65
CA SER A 101 -16.93 -29.36 9.16
C SER A 101 -16.23 -28.34 10.05
N ALA A 102 -14.90 -28.21 9.96
CA ALA A 102 -14.16 -27.12 10.58
C ALA A 102 -14.50 -25.78 9.90
N SER A 103 -15.72 -25.29 10.14
CA SER A 103 -16.08 -23.90 9.88
C SER A 103 -15.08 -23.03 10.61
N LEU A 104 -14.73 -21.90 10.00
CA LEU A 104 -13.88 -20.89 10.64
C LEU A 104 -14.28 -20.70 12.10
N ASP A 105 -13.28 -20.66 12.98
CA ASP A 105 -13.50 -20.06 14.28
C ASP A 105 -13.85 -18.57 14.04
N PRO A 106 -15.12 -18.15 14.28
CA PRO A 106 -15.55 -16.78 14.01
C PRO A 106 -14.74 -15.77 14.83
N GLN A 107 -14.15 -16.18 15.96
CA GLN A 107 -13.31 -15.33 16.78
C GLN A 107 -12.01 -14.97 16.08
N LEU A 108 -11.36 -15.92 15.40
CA LEU A 108 -10.16 -15.62 14.61
C LEU A 108 -10.48 -14.71 13.42
N GLY A 109 -11.58 -14.98 12.71
CA GLY A 109 -12.03 -14.14 11.60
C GLY A 109 -12.23 -12.68 12.04
N SER A 110 -12.95 -12.47 13.14
CA SER A 110 -13.15 -11.15 13.75
C SER A 110 -11.81 -10.51 14.18
N PHE A 111 -10.91 -11.28 14.80
CA PHE A 111 -9.60 -10.81 15.22
C PHE A 111 -8.73 -10.33 14.04
N LEU A 112 -8.70 -11.09 12.93
CA LEU A 112 -7.95 -10.73 11.73
C LEU A 112 -8.52 -9.47 11.07
N LEU A 113 -9.84 -9.33 10.98
CA LEU A 113 -10.48 -8.13 10.44
C LEU A 113 -10.21 -6.89 11.32
N GLN A 114 -10.25 -7.03 12.64
CA GLN A 114 -9.85 -5.94 13.55
C GLN A 114 -8.38 -5.55 13.38
N ALA A 115 -7.50 -6.53 13.15
CA ALA A 115 -6.09 -6.27 12.90
C ALA A 115 -5.87 -5.51 11.58
N ILE A 116 -6.55 -5.93 10.51
CA ILE A 116 -6.53 -5.24 9.21
C ILE A 116 -7.01 -3.79 9.39
N GLY A 117 -8.18 -3.59 10.01
CA GLY A 117 -8.72 -2.26 10.24
C GLY A 117 -7.83 -1.36 11.11
N TRP A 118 -7.09 -1.92 12.07
CA TRP A 118 -6.11 -1.14 12.86
C TRP A 118 -4.96 -0.65 12.00
N PHE A 119 -4.37 -1.50 11.17
CA PHE A 119 -3.25 -1.14 10.29
C PHE A 119 -3.69 -0.16 9.19
N ASP A 120 -4.88 -0.34 8.60
CA ASP A 120 -5.46 0.61 7.65
C ASP A 120 -5.65 1.99 8.28
N ALA A 121 -6.18 2.05 9.51
CA ALA A 121 -6.35 3.31 10.23
C ALA A 121 -5.00 4.01 10.52
N VAL A 122 -3.94 3.24 10.78
CA VAL A 122 -2.59 3.80 10.93
C VAL A 122 -2.06 4.33 9.60
N LEU A 123 -2.22 3.61 8.49
CA LEU A 123 -1.81 4.09 7.16
C LEU A 123 -2.52 5.38 6.75
N VAL A 124 -3.83 5.49 6.99
CA VAL A 124 -4.60 6.71 6.70
C VAL A 124 -4.09 7.88 7.54
N GLY A 125 -3.83 7.65 8.83
CA GLY A 125 -3.27 8.69 9.71
C GLY A 125 -1.86 9.13 9.29
N LEU A 126 -1.01 8.19 8.88
CA LEU A 126 0.34 8.50 8.39
C LEU A 126 0.26 9.28 7.07
N SER A 127 -0.60 8.87 6.14
CA SER A 127 -0.79 9.56 4.84
C SER A 127 -1.23 11.01 5.05
N SER A 128 -2.14 11.22 6.00
CA SER A 128 -2.60 12.56 6.38
C SER A 128 -1.49 13.42 6.98
N MET A 129 -0.59 12.82 7.77
CA MET A 129 0.54 13.51 8.41
C MET A 129 1.58 14.00 7.41
N ILE A 130 1.84 13.24 6.33
CA ILE A 130 2.88 13.59 5.34
C ILE A 130 2.33 14.16 4.02
N ALA A 131 1.00 14.35 3.92
CA ALA A 131 0.31 14.78 2.70
C ALA A 131 0.69 13.95 1.45
N PHE A 132 0.89 12.64 1.64
CA PHE A 132 1.33 11.71 0.60
C PHE A 132 0.48 10.44 0.67
N PRO A 133 -0.09 9.98 -0.46
CA PRO A 133 -0.97 8.80 -0.48
C PRO A 133 -0.14 7.51 -0.31
N LEU A 134 0.05 7.08 0.94
CA LEU A 134 0.80 5.84 1.24
C LEU A 134 0.01 4.57 0.91
N ASP A 135 -1.31 4.70 0.70
CA ASP A 135 -2.22 3.67 0.24
C ASP A 135 -2.09 3.42 -1.26
N GLU A 136 -1.77 4.45 -2.05
CA GLU A 136 -1.60 4.37 -3.50
C GLU A 136 -0.24 4.95 -3.93
N PRO A 137 0.87 4.23 -3.65
CA PRO A 137 2.22 4.72 -3.96
C PRO A 137 2.44 4.99 -5.45
N GLU A 138 1.58 4.48 -6.33
CA GLU A 138 1.56 4.75 -7.78
C GLU A 138 1.24 6.20 -8.13
N ARG A 139 0.33 6.81 -7.37
CA ARG A 139 -0.09 8.20 -7.61
C ARG A 139 0.85 9.19 -6.95
N ALA A 140 1.79 8.68 -6.17
CA ALA A 140 2.64 9.49 -5.37
C ALA A 140 3.74 10.11 -6.25
N PRO A 141 3.98 11.43 -6.15
CA PRO A 141 4.99 12.07 -6.96
C PRO A 141 6.37 11.45 -6.67
N PRO A 142 7.24 11.29 -7.68
CA PRO A 142 8.58 10.78 -7.46
C PRO A 142 9.26 11.65 -6.42
N ILE A 143 9.72 11.03 -5.33
CA ILE A 143 10.43 11.73 -4.26
C ILE A 143 11.76 12.16 -4.84
N LEU A 144 11.82 13.41 -5.31
CA LEU A 144 13.06 13.98 -5.82
C LEU A 144 14.09 13.94 -4.68
N PRO A 145 15.32 13.47 -4.93
CA PRO A 145 16.38 13.46 -3.94
C PRO A 145 16.80 14.90 -3.62
N THR A 146 16.08 15.54 -2.69
CA THR A 146 16.55 16.76 -2.05
C THR A 146 17.78 16.41 -1.21
N SER A 147 18.80 17.27 -1.20
CA SER A 147 20.12 17.04 -0.56
C SER A 147 20.06 16.72 0.95
N ARG A 148 18.90 16.86 1.59
CA ARG A 148 18.61 16.31 2.92
C ARG A 148 17.11 16.05 3.04
N PRO A 149 16.61 14.81 2.82
CA PRO A 149 15.20 14.53 3.00
C PRO A 149 14.84 14.71 4.48
N ASP A 150 13.72 15.37 4.74
CA ASP A 150 13.19 15.48 6.09
C ASP A 150 13.07 14.08 6.71
N PRO A 151 13.49 13.88 7.98
CA PRO A 151 13.51 12.57 8.60
C PRO A 151 12.10 11.99 8.79
N ILE A 152 11.08 12.86 8.83
CA ILE A 152 9.68 12.48 9.10
C ILE A 152 9.05 11.75 7.89
N PRO A 153 9.04 12.30 6.65
CA PRO A 153 8.54 11.57 5.48
C PRO A 153 9.21 10.21 5.29
N LEU A 154 10.53 10.14 5.46
CA LEU A 154 11.27 8.90 5.26
C LEU A 154 10.95 7.86 6.33
N ALA A 155 10.79 8.28 7.58
CA ALA A 155 10.31 7.40 8.65
C ALA A 155 8.88 6.92 8.38
N ALA A 156 7.97 7.80 7.94
CA ALA A 156 6.61 7.44 7.60
C ALA A 156 6.53 6.43 6.45
N ILE A 157 7.34 6.58 5.39
CA ILE A 157 7.47 5.63 4.28
C ILE A 157 7.96 4.26 4.77
N THR A 158 8.98 4.26 5.66
CA THR A 158 9.54 3.02 6.23
C THR A 158 8.52 2.30 7.10
N ILE A 159 7.76 3.04 7.91
CA ILE A 159 6.65 2.52 8.71
C ILE A 159 5.55 1.97 7.79
N ALA A 160 5.15 2.72 6.76
CA ALA A 160 4.13 2.31 5.82
C ALA A 160 4.50 1.03 5.05
N HIS A 161 5.76 0.90 4.61
CA HIS A 161 6.29 -0.34 4.03
C HIS A 161 6.02 -1.53 4.97
N THR A 162 6.40 -1.39 6.25
CA THR A 162 6.23 -2.45 7.25
C THR A 162 4.75 -2.77 7.48
N ILE A 163 3.89 -1.75 7.53
CA ILE A 163 2.45 -1.96 7.68
C ILE A 163 1.86 -2.70 6.48
N HIS A 164 2.25 -2.35 5.25
CA HIS A 164 1.81 -3.06 4.04
C HIS A 164 2.26 -4.52 4.03
N VAL A 165 3.45 -4.82 4.55
CA VAL A 165 3.88 -6.21 4.78
C VAL A 165 2.94 -6.92 5.78
N CYS A 166 2.64 -6.30 6.92
CA CYS A 166 1.74 -6.87 7.93
C CYS A 166 0.31 -7.07 7.39
N LEU A 167 -0.21 -6.13 6.63
CA LEU A 167 -1.50 -6.26 5.94
C LEU A 167 -1.49 -7.42 4.95
N GLY A 168 -0.42 -7.54 4.16
CA GLY A 168 -0.20 -8.68 3.28
C GLY A 168 -0.27 -10.01 4.04
N ASP A 169 0.39 -10.10 5.20
CA ASP A 169 0.38 -11.29 6.05
C ASP A 169 -1.01 -11.59 6.63
N LEU A 170 -1.71 -10.57 7.14
CA LEU A 170 -3.06 -10.71 7.69
C LEU A 170 -4.06 -11.18 6.65
N HIS A 171 -4.06 -10.57 5.46
CA HIS A 171 -4.90 -11.02 4.35
C HIS A 171 -4.55 -12.43 3.90
N ARG A 172 -3.27 -12.82 3.91
CA ARG A 172 -2.87 -14.19 3.63
C ARG A 172 -3.37 -15.17 4.68
N TYR A 173 -3.29 -14.84 5.97
CA TYR A 173 -3.83 -15.69 7.03
C TYR A 173 -5.35 -15.79 6.93
N ALA A 174 -6.04 -14.68 6.66
CA ALA A 174 -7.47 -14.71 6.40
C ALA A 174 -7.79 -15.63 5.21
N TYR A 175 -7.06 -15.53 4.10
CA TYR A 175 -7.22 -16.43 2.95
C TYR A 175 -7.00 -17.91 3.31
N GLN A 176 -5.90 -18.23 4.01
CA GLN A 176 -5.53 -19.60 4.36
C GLN A 176 -6.53 -20.25 5.31
N GLU A 177 -7.08 -19.48 6.25
CA GLU A 177 -8.04 -20.00 7.22
C GLU A 177 -9.46 -20.00 6.64
N LEU A 178 -9.84 -19.01 5.80
CA LEU A 178 -11.15 -18.93 5.10
C LEU A 178 -11.31 -19.93 3.97
N LEU A 179 -10.22 -20.52 3.50
CA LEU A 179 -10.27 -21.58 2.49
C LEU A 179 -10.99 -22.79 3.10
N PRO A 180 -12.16 -23.19 2.56
CA PRO A 180 -12.71 -24.48 2.93
C PRO A 180 -11.67 -25.57 2.61
N PRO A 181 -11.64 -26.68 3.38
CA PRO A 181 -10.79 -27.81 3.04
C PRO A 181 -11.06 -28.21 1.58
N PRO A 182 -10.02 -28.58 0.81
CA PRO A 182 -10.19 -28.92 -0.59
C PRO A 182 -11.27 -30.01 -0.69
N PRO A 183 -12.35 -29.80 -1.47
CA PRO A 183 -13.37 -30.81 -1.62
C PRO A 183 -12.72 -32.08 -2.20
N SER A 184 -13.14 -33.24 -1.72
CA SER A 184 -12.71 -34.54 -2.25
C SER A 184 -13.14 -34.78 -3.71
N SER A 185 -14.02 -33.93 -4.24
CA SER A 185 -14.40 -33.86 -5.66
C SER A 185 -13.76 -32.65 -6.35
N PRO A 186 -13.48 -32.71 -7.67
CA PRO A 186 -12.88 -31.61 -8.43
C PRO A 186 -13.82 -30.37 -8.54
N SER A 187 -13.75 -29.57 -7.48
CA SER A 187 -13.75 -28.10 -7.38
C SER A 187 -14.94 -27.28 -7.91
N PRO A 188 -15.87 -26.87 -7.03
CA PRO A 188 -16.48 -25.53 -7.09
C PRO A 188 -15.40 -24.43 -6.98
N SER A 189 -15.58 -23.34 -7.72
CA SER A 189 -14.72 -22.15 -7.67
C SER A 189 -14.53 -21.63 -6.23
N PRO A 190 -13.34 -21.10 -5.86
CA PRO A 190 -13.13 -20.51 -4.54
C PRO A 190 -14.18 -19.45 -4.23
N SER A 191 -14.56 -19.31 -2.97
CA SER A 191 -15.53 -18.29 -2.58
C SER A 191 -14.99 -16.88 -2.91
N PRO A 192 -15.86 -15.93 -3.32
CA PRO A 192 -15.43 -14.56 -3.65
C PRO A 192 -14.64 -13.88 -2.52
N SER A 193 -14.99 -14.18 -1.26
CA SER A 193 -14.27 -13.68 -0.08
C SER A 193 -12.82 -14.21 0.00
N CYS A 194 -12.61 -15.50 -0.28
CA CYS A 194 -11.26 -16.07 -0.34
C CYS A 194 -10.41 -15.38 -1.41
N GLU A 195 -10.96 -15.20 -2.60
CA GLU A 195 -10.23 -14.56 -3.69
C GLU A 195 -9.92 -13.09 -3.38
N TYR A 196 -10.84 -12.38 -2.74
CA TYR A 196 -10.62 -11.02 -2.24
C TYR A 196 -9.39 -10.96 -1.32
N HIS A 197 -9.32 -11.80 -0.28
CA HIS A 197 -8.19 -11.79 0.65
C HIS A 197 -6.87 -12.14 -0.04
N ARG A 198 -6.88 -13.06 -1.01
CA ARG A 198 -5.69 -13.37 -1.81
C ARG A 198 -5.21 -12.18 -2.64
N ARG A 199 -6.11 -11.49 -3.35
CA ARG A 199 -5.80 -10.29 -4.15
C ARG A 199 -5.33 -9.13 -3.27
N ALA A 200 -6.00 -8.91 -2.14
CA ALA A 200 -5.62 -7.89 -1.16
C ALA A 200 -4.22 -8.15 -0.56
N SER A 201 -3.90 -9.42 -0.28
CA SER A 201 -2.57 -9.82 0.19
C SER A 201 -1.48 -9.48 -0.85
N ALA A 202 -1.69 -9.90 -2.10
CA ALA A 202 -0.75 -9.61 -3.19
C ALA A 202 -0.59 -8.10 -3.44
N THR A 203 -1.69 -7.35 -3.40
CA THR A 203 -1.70 -5.89 -3.56
C THR A 203 -0.89 -5.21 -2.46
N SER A 204 -1.06 -5.63 -1.21
CA SER A 204 -0.32 -5.08 -0.07
C SER A 204 1.19 -5.33 -0.20
N TYR A 205 1.62 -6.54 -0.58
CA TYR A 205 3.05 -6.80 -0.80
C TYR A 205 3.63 -6.02 -1.99
N ARG A 206 2.87 -5.84 -3.07
CA ARG A 206 3.30 -4.99 -4.20
C ARG A 206 3.44 -3.53 -3.77
N ARG A 207 2.55 -3.01 -2.91
CA ARG A 207 2.65 -1.66 -2.34
C ARG A 207 3.87 -1.54 -1.44
N ALA A 208 4.12 -2.52 -0.56
CA ALA A 208 5.34 -2.57 0.25
C ALA A 208 6.60 -2.54 -0.64
N ARG A 209 6.67 -3.38 -1.68
CA ARG A 209 7.78 -3.41 -2.64
C ARG A 209 8.04 -2.04 -3.28
N ARG A 210 7.00 -1.29 -3.64
CA ARG A 210 7.16 0.04 -4.24
C ARG A 210 7.74 1.06 -3.24
N LEU A 211 7.34 0.98 -1.98
CA LEU A 211 7.85 1.86 -0.93
C LEU A 211 9.31 1.54 -0.56
N SER A 212 9.71 0.26 -0.63
CA SER A 212 11.10 -0.16 -0.41
C SER A 212 11.47 -1.35 -1.32
N PRO A 213 11.97 -1.09 -2.53
CA PRO A 213 12.31 -2.13 -3.50
C PRO A 213 13.46 -3.05 -3.07
N SER A 214 14.34 -2.52 -2.21
CA SER A 214 15.47 -3.26 -1.61
C SER A 214 15.03 -4.23 -0.51
N SER A 215 13.77 -4.16 -0.06
CA SER A 215 13.24 -5.08 0.93
C SER A 215 13.00 -6.45 0.30
N ALA A 216 13.71 -7.45 0.80
CA ALA A 216 13.58 -8.84 0.36
C ALA A 216 12.22 -9.46 0.72
N HIS A 217 11.63 -9.00 1.83
CA HIS A 217 10.50 -9.67 2.48
C HIS A 217 9.23 -9.71 1.62
N PRO A 218 8.76 -8.60 1.02
CA PRO A 218 7.60 -8.63 0.13
C PRO A 218 7.74 -9.61 -1.04
N TRP A 219 8.94 -9.75 -1.61
CA TRP A 219 9.22 -10.69 -2.70
C TRP A 219 9.03 -12.15 -2.28
N SER A 220 9.62 -12.54 -1.15
CA SER A 220 9.42 -13.88 -0.57
C SER A 220 7.94 -14.17 -0.29
N GLN A 221 7.21 -13.17 0.21
CA GLN A 221 5.78 -13.33 0.50
C GLN A 221 4.92 -13.46 -0.75
N LEU A 222 5.21 -12.68 -1.81
CA LEU A 222 4.57 -12.82 -3.11
C LEU A 222 4.78 -14.23 -3.68
N ALA A 223 6.01 -14.77 -3.60
CA ALA A 223 6.31 -16.13 -4.03
C ALA A 223 5.43 -17.20 -3.34
N MET A 224 5.07 -16.99 -2.07
CA MET A 224 4.17 -17.89 -1.33
C MET A 224 2.70 -17.79 -1.76
N LEU A 225 2.26 -16.67 -2.36
CA LEU A 225 0.90 -16.51 -2.88
C LEU A 225 0.71 -17.11 -4.28
N VAL A 226 1.81 -17.36 -4.98
CA VAL A 226 1.78 -17.98 -6.30
C VAL A 226 1.42 -19.45 -6.15
N PRO A 227 0.31 -19.91 -6.76
CA PRO A 227 -0.18 -21.26 -6.56
C PRO A 227 0.75 -22.23 -7.32
N THR A 228 1.30 -23.23 -6.62
CA THR A 228 2.18 -24.23 -7.25
C THR A 228 1.44 -25.48 -7.71
N GLN A 229 0.22 -25.68 -7.23
CA GLN A 229 -0.58 -26.88 -7.49
C GLN A 229 -1.78 -26.54 -8.37
N HIS A 230 -1.65 -26.77 -9.68
CA HIS A 230 -2.80 -27.12 -10.52
C HIS A 230 -2.69 -28.61 -10.78
N HIS A 231 -3.38 -29.42 -9.98
CA HIS A 231 -3.22 -30.87 -10.01
C HIS A 231 -3.84 -31.55 -11.22
N ASN A 232 -4.74 -30.91 -11.99
CA ASN A 232 -5.29 -31.54 -13.19
C ASN A 232 -5.58 -30.47 -14.27
N HIS A 233 -5.06 -30.70 -15.48
CA HIS A 233 -5.46 -30.12 -16.77
C HIS A 233 -5.02 -28.71 -17.20
N GLN A 234 -4.17 -27.99 -16.46
CA GLN A 234 -3.60 -26.72 -16.96
C GLN A 234 -2.09 -26.63 -16.73
N HIS A 235 -1.32 -27.42 -17.49
CA HIS A 235 0.15 -27.36 -17.49
C HIS A 235 0.66 -25.92 -17.71
N ALA A 236 0.02 -25.17 -18.61
CA ALA A 236 0.24 -23.75 -18.87
C ALA A 236 0.30 -22.86 -17.62
N ALA A 237 -0.80 -22.85 -16.86
CA ALA A 237 -0.97 -22.01 -15.69
C ALA A 237 0.00 -22.43 -14.57
N GLY A 238 0.24 -23.73 -14.44
CA GLY A 238 1.23 -24.28 -13.52
C GLY A 238 2.65 -23.80 -13.83
N MET A 239 3.05 -23.78 -15.10
CA MET A 239 4.38 -23.31 -15.51
C MET A 239 4.56 -21.80 -15.29
N ARG A 240 3.54 -20.99 -15.60
CA ARG A 240 3.56 -19.55 -15.28
C ARG A 240 3.67 -19.29 -13.79
N GLY A 241 2.92 -20.04 -12.98
CA GLY A 241 3.03 -19.97 -11.52
C GLY A 241 4.43 -20.32 -11.01
N ARG A 242 5.04 -21.39 -11.53
CA ARG A 242 6.42 -21.75 -11.16
C ARG A 242 7.43 -20.67 -11.55
N ALA A 243 7.31 -20.10 -12.76
CA ALA A 243 8.20 -19.03 -13.21
C ALA A 243 8.08 -17.77 -12.35
N MET A 244 6.86 -17.31 -12.08
CA MET A 244 6.64 -16.15 -11.20
C MET A 244 7.15 -16.41 -9.78
N LYS A 245 6.97 -17.62 -9.26
CA LYS A 245 7.51 -18.02 -7.95
C LYS A 245 9.04 -18.01 -7.93
N LEU A 246 9.67 -18.53 -9.00
CA LEU A 246 11.13 -18.53 -9.16
C LEU A 246 11.67 -17.10 -9.19
N TYR A 247 11.07 -16.23 -10.01
CA TYR A 247 11.41 -14.82 -10.09
C TYR A 247 11.35 -14.13 -8.73
N CYS A 248 10.23 -14.26 -8.02
CA CYS A 248 10.05 -13.65 -6.72
C CYS A 248 11.08 -14.16 -5.68
N LEU A 249 11.40 -15.46 -5.68
CA LEU A 249 12.42 -16.02 -4.79
C LEU A 249 13.83 -15.54 -5.16
N ALA A 250 14.18 -15.51 -6.44
CA ALA A 250 15.48 -15.01 -6.90
C ALA A 250 15.67 -13.52 -6.55
N ARG A 251 14.63 -12.70 -6.72
CA ARG A 251 14.64 -11.29 -6.29
C ARG A 251 14.83 -11.16 -4.78
N SER A 252 14.10 -11.96 -4.00
CA SER A 252 14.27 -12.03 -2.55
C SER A 252 15.69 -12.43 -2.10
N CYS A 253 16.44 -13.18 -2.91
CA CYS A 253 17.83 -13.57 -2.62
C CYS A 253 18.85 -12.51 -3.05
N THR A 254 18.51 -11.64 -4.00
CA THR A 254 19.42 -10.63 -4.59
C THR A 254 19.26 -9.23 -4.00
N THR A 255 18.15 -8.97 -3.30
CA THR A 255 17.94 -7.73 -2.54
C THR A 255 18.95 -7.58 -1.39
N THR A 256 19.20 -6.34 -0.95
CA THR A 256 20.09 -6.03 0.19
C THR A 256 19.32 -5.45 1.37
N PRO A 257 19.31 -6.09 2.56
CA PRO A 257 19.94 -7.38 2.85
C PRO A 257 19.18 -8.55 2.22
N PRO A 258 19.87 -9.63 1.81
CA PRO A 258 19.22 -10.81 1.26
C PRO A 258 18.30 -11.43 2.32
N HIS A 259 17.17 -11.99 1.87
CA HIS A 259 16.25 -12.64 2.80
C HIS A 259 16.88 -13.86 3.46
N THR A 260 16.23 -14.32 4.53
CA THR A 260 16.61 -15.46 5.35
C THR A 260 16.98 -16.70 4.53
N PRO A 261 17.81 -17.62 5.08
CA PRO A 261 18.15 -18.91 4.47
C PRO A 261 16.96 -19.69 3.91
N ALA A 262 15.76 -19.51 4.49
CA ALA A 262 14.54 -20.13 4.03
C ALA A 262 14.15 -19.75 2.58
N ALA A 263 14.49 -18.54 2.10
CA ALA A 263 14.24 -18.16 0.71
C ALA A 263 15.17 -18.90 -0.25
N VAL A 264 16.43 -19.10 0.14
CA VAL A 264 17.41 -19.91 -0.61
C VAL A 264 17.01 -21.38 -0.62
N ASP A 265 16.56 -21.91 0.52
CA ASP A 265 16.06 -23.29 0.62
C ASP A 265 14.81 -23.50 -0.24
N ALA A 266 13.88 -22.54 -0.21
CA ALA A 266 12.69 -22.57 -1.04
C ALA A 266 13.02 -22.47 -2.53
N LEU A 267 14.02 -21.64 -2.89
CA LEU A 267 14.52 -21.52 -4.26
C LEU A 267 15.15 -22.84 -4.71
N SER A 268 16.04 -23.42 -3.90
CA SER A 268 16.68 -24.71 -4.14
C SER A 268 15.65 -25.83 -4.31
N ALA A 269 14.66 -25.90 -3.42
CA ALA A 269 13.56 -26.86 -3.52
C ALA A 269 12.74 -26.66 -4.80
N LEU A 270 12.44 -25.41 -5.18
CA LEU A 270 11.68 -25.12 -6.40
C LEU A 270 12.48 -25.52 -7.64
N VAL A 271 13.78 -25.19 -7.69
CA VAL A 271 14.69 -25.54 -8.80
C VAL A 271 14.72 -27.04 -9.04
N LYS A 272 14.79 -27.85 -7.97
CA LYS A 272 14.74 -29.32 -8.05
C LYS A 272 13.43 -29.85 -8.64
N THR A 273 12.33 -29.09 -8.56
CA THR A 273 11.01 -29.46 -9.13
C THR A 273 10.76 -28.93 -10.54
N LEU A 274 11.67 -28.11 -11.08
CA LEU A 274 11.56 -27.63 -12.46
C LEU A 274 11.82 -28.79 -13.43
N PRO A 275 11.12 -28.85 -14.58
CA PRO A 275 11.39 -29.89 -15.57
C PRO A 275 12.84 -29.80 -16.06
N THR A 276 13.48 -30.96 -16.22
CA THR A 276 14.76 -31.08 -16.91
C THR A 276 14.57 -30.90 -18.42
N ILE A 277 15.66 -30.64 -19.15
CA ILE A 277 15.60 -30.58 -20.63
C ILE A 277 15.05 -31.90 -21.20
N GLY A 278 15.39 -33.04 -20.60
CA GLY A 278 14.85 -34.36 -20.98
C GLY A 278 13.33 -34.47 -20.77
N ASP A 279 12.81 -33.91 -19.67
CA ASP A 279 11.36 -33.88 -19.43
C ASP A 279 10.65 -33.09 -20.54
N LEU A 280 11.24 -31.98 -21.01
CA LEU A 280 10.64 -31.11 -22.02
C LEU A 280 10.59 -31.71 -23.42
N GLN A 281 11.52 -32.60 -23.77
CA GLN A 281 11.49 -33.31 -25.05
C GLN A 281 10.19 -34.13 -25.20
N SER A 282 9.66 -34.67 -24.10
CA SER A 282 8.38 -35.40 -24.11
C SER A 282 7.15 -34.50 -24.29
N TYR A 283 7.26 -33.19 -23.99
CA TYR A 283 6.18 -32.20 -24.06
C TYR A 283 6.19 -31.36 -25.34
N HIS A 284 7.25 -31.46 -26.15
CA HIS A 284 7.48 -30.61 -27.32
C HIS A 284 6.35 -30.69 -28.38
N HIS A 285 5.62 -31.80 -28.43
CA HIS A 285 4.50 -32.00 -29.36
C HIS A 285 3.13 -31.62 -28.79
N THR A 286 3.02 -31.39 -27.48
CA THR A 286 1.73 -31.19 -26.81
C THR A 286 1.56 -29.79 -26.21
N MET A 287 2.65 -29.04 -26.03
CA MET A 287 2.60 -27.69 -25.44
C MET A 287 2.51 -26.58 -26.50
N PRO A 288 1.73 -25.51 -26.23
CA PRO A 288 1.79 -24.26 -26.99
C PRO A 288 3.21 -23.65 -27.00
N PRO A 289 3.63 -22.98 -28.09
CA PRO A 289 5.00 -22.47 -28.25
C PRO A 289 5.48 -21.54 -27.13
N VAL A 290 4.59 -20.69 -26.60
CA VAL A 290 4.91 -19.76 -25.49
C VAL A 290 5.22 -20.54 -24.22
N GLU A 291 4.43 -21.58 -23.92
CA GLU A 291 4.59 -22.40 -22.72
C GLU A 291 5.84 -23.25 -22.80
N LEU A 292 6.11 -23.82 -23.98
CA LEU A 292 7.33 -24.54 -24.26
C LEU A 292 8.57 -23.65 -24.08
N SER A 293 8.50 -22.39 -24.51
CA SER A 293 9.59 -21.42 -24.34
C SER A 293 9.85 -21.07 -22.86
N PHE A 294 8.79 -20.86 -22.06
CA PHE A 294 8.92 -20.69 -20.60
C PHE A 294 9.48 -21.94 -19.92
N ALA A 295 9.06 -23.12 -20.38
CA ALA A 295 9.54 -24.38 -19.87
C ALA A 295 11.05 -24.55 -20.13
N HIS A 296 11.52 -24.24 -21.34
CA HIS A 296 12.94 -24.23 -21.67
C HIS A 296 13.73 -23.22 -20.85
N LEU A 297 13.21 -22.01 -20.63
CA LEU A 297 13.83 -21.00 -19.77
C LEU A 297 14.03 -21.54 -18.34
N LEU A 298 13.01 -22.23 -17.81
CA LEU A 298 13.06 -22.85 -16.49
C LEU A 298 14.04 -24.03 -16.43
N ALA A 299 14.10 -24.87 -17.46
CA ALA A 299 15.05 -25.98 -17.54
C ALA A 299 16.50 -25.49 -17.64
N VAL A 300 16.77 -24.44 -18.41
CA VAL A 300 18.10 -23.82 -18.48
C VAL A 300 18.45 -23.13 -17.17
N THR A 301 17.50 -22.46 -16.53
CA THR A 301 17.72 -21.89 -15.19
C THR A 301 18.06 -22.99 -14.17
N ARG A 302 17.39 -24.15 -14.25
CA ARG A 302 17.74 -25.32 -13.43
C ARG A 302 19.16 -25.79 -13.70
N MET A 303 19.54 -25.97 -14.97
CA MET A 303 20.88 -26.41 -15.35
C MET A 303 21.97 -25.46 -14.86
N ILE A 304 21.72 -24.14 -14.91
CA ILE A 304 22.67 -23.12 -14.42
C ILE A 304 22.81 -23.17 -12.89
N LEU A 305 21.70 -23.41 -12.17
CA LEU A 305 21.69 -23.39 -10.71
C LEU A 305 22.10 -24.72 -10.07
N ASP A 306 21.97 -25.83 -10.79
CA ASP A 306 22.28 -27.19 -10.34
C ASP A 306 23.68 -27.61 -10.83
N GLN A 307 24.71 -27.14 -10.12
CA GLN A 307 26.12 -27.27 -10.52
C GLN A 307 26.59 -28.72 -10.78
N ASP A 308 25.92 -29.71 -10.17
CA ASP A 308 26.23 -31.14 -10.32
C ASP A 308 25.72 -31.73 -11.64
N SER A 309 24.97 -30.96 -12.43
CA SER A 309 24.31 -31.41 -13.66
C SER A 309 24.84 -30.78 -14.94
N PHE A 310 26.03 -30.17 -14.90
CA PHE A 310 26.68 -29.61 -16.10
C PHE A 310 27.06 -30.72 -17.09
N PRO A 311 26.49 -30.72 -18.31
CA PRO A 311 26.88 -31.67 -19.34
C PRO A 311 28.24 -31.29 -19.94
N GLY A 312 28.98 -32.26 -20.50
CA GLY A 312 30.29 -32.01 -21.13
C GLY A 312 30.22 -31.03 -22.32
N GLU A 313 31.36 -30.41 -22.70
CA GLU A 313 31.45 -29.30 -23.69
C GLU A 313 30.61 -29.46 -24.97
N ARG A 314 30.48 -30.68 -25.51
CA ARG A 314 29.70 -30.93 -26.75
C ARG A 314 28.19 -30.79 -26.57
N GLU A 315 27.68 -31.18 -25.40
CA GLU A 315 26.25 -31.05 -25.08
C GLU A 315 25.92 -29.59 -24.73
N PHE A 316 26.88 -28.84 -24.18
CA PHE A 316 26.73 -27.41 -23.87
C PHE A 316 26.46 -26.56 -25.13
N HIS A 317 27.15 -26.82 -26.25
CA HIS A 317 26.89 -26.13 -27.52
C HIS A 317 25.50 -26.44 -28.09
N GLY A 318 25.02 -27.67 -27.94
CA GLY A 318 23.66 -28.07 -28.34
C GLY A 318 22.60 -27.38 -27.50
N VAL A 319 22.77 -27.33 -26.18
CA VAL A 319 21.87 -26.64 -25.26
C VAL A 319 21.88 -25.13 -25.49
N GLY A 320 23.05 -24.53 -25.74
CA GLY A 320 23.18 -23.11 -26.04
C GLY A 320 22.48 -22.68 -27.33
N ALA A 321 22.67 -23.44 -28.42
CA ALA A 321 21.98 -23.18 -29.70
C ALA A 321 20.45 -23.37 -29.59
N PHE A 322 20.01 -24.36 -28.81
CA PHE A 322 18.59 -24.65 -28.60
C PHE A 322 17.91 -23.65 -27.66
N PHE A 323 18.60 -23.20 -26.60
CA PHE A 323 18.16 -22.10 -25.75
C PHE A 323 18.03 -20.80 -26.55
N HIS A 324 19.01 -20.50 -27.40
CA HIS A 324 18.97 -19.37 -28.32
C HIS A 324 17.73 -19.42 -29.23
N GLN A 325 17.41 -20.58 -29.80
CA GLN A 325 16.21 -20.74 -30.64
C GLN A 325 14.91 -20.56 -29.83
N SER A 326 14.87 -21.08 -28.61
CA SER A 326 13.73 -20.94 -27.70
C SER A 326 13.53 -19.51 -27.19
N LEU A 327 14.62 -18.78 -26.91
CA LEU A 327 14.59 -17.38 -26.49
C LEU A 327 14.13 -16.47 -27.64
N LEU A 328 14.62 -16.70 -28.86
CA LEU A 328 14.11 -16.03 -30.07
C LEU A 328 12.63 -16.33 -30.31
N GLN A 329 12.20 -17.57 -30.13
CA GLN A 329 10.78 -17.94 -30.23
C GLN A 329 9.94 -17.26 -29.14
N LEU A 330 10.41 -17.20 -27.88
CA LEU A 330 9.74 -16.48 -26.78
C LEU A 330 9.59 -14.99 -27.10
N MET A 331 10.66 -14.35 -27.59
CA MET A 331 10.63 -12.93 -27.95
C MET A 331 9.71 -12.66 -29.15
N SER A 332 9.72 -13.54 -30.17
CA SER A 332 8.82 -13.43 -31.32
C SER A 332 7.35 -13.70 -30.97
N SER A 333 7.09 -14.63 -30.04
CA SER A 333 5.73 -14.99 -29.63
C SER A 333 5.16 -14.00 -28.62
N SER A 334 6.00 -13.36 -27.79
CA SER A 334 5.61 -12.21 -26.96
C SER A 334 5.23 -10.99 -27.81
N PHE A 335 5.91 -10.77 -28.94
CA PHE A 335 5.53 -9.77 -29.94
C PHE A 335 4.16 -10.10 -30.57
N ALA A 336 3.93 -11.36 -30.94
CA ALA A 336 2.63 -11.81 -31.47
C ALA A 336 1.48 -11.76 -30.42
N PHE A 337 1.80 -11.97 -29.14
CA PHE A 337 0.84 -11.92 -28.03
C PHE A 337 0.40 -10.48 -27.71
N ASN A 338 1.29 -9.49 -27.89
CA ASN A 338 0.94 -8.07 -27.79
C ASN A 338 0.03 -7.58 -28.92
N SER A 339 0.01 -8.27 -30.06
CA SER A 339 -0.90 -7.97 -31.19
C SER A 339 -2.31 -8.60 -31.10
N PHE A 340 -2.62 -9.43 -30.09
CA PHE A 340 -3.97 -10.00 -29.86
C PHE A 340 -4.71 -9.30 -28.70
N ARG A 341 -5.95 -8.83 -28.92
CA ARG A 341 -6.81 -8.23 -27.87
C ARG A 341 -7.32 -9.29 -26.85
N PRO A 342 -7.39 -8.96 -25.54
CA PRO A 342 -7.80 -9.89 -24.48
C PRO A 342 -9.32 -10.01 -24.27
N ARG A 343 -9.69 -11.02 -23.46
CA ARG A 343 -10.98 -11.10 -22.74
C ARG A 343 -11.15 -9.93 -21.75
N PRO A 344 -12.38 -9.54 -21.39
CA PRO A 344 -12.68 -8.29 -20.66
C PRO A 344 -12.16 -8.18 -19.22
N ASP A 345 -11.64 -9.26 -18.61
CA ASP A 345 -11.43 -9.34 -17.16
C ASP A 345 -9.95 -9.39 -16.71
N SER A 346 -8.97 -9.19 -17.59
CA SER A 346 -7.55 -9.16 -17.20
C SER A 346 -7.05 -7.73 -17.03
N ASP A 347 -6.65 -7.35 -15.81
CA ASP A 347 -6.02 -6.07 -15.50
C ASP A 347 -4.78 -5.81 -16.39
N CYS A 348 -4.67 -4.60 -16.92
CA CYS A 348 -3.59 -4.22 -17.84
C CYS A 348 -2.20 -4.19 -17.17
N ASP A 349 -2.14 -4.10 -15.84
CA ASP A 349 -0.88 -4.04 -15.07
C ASP A 349 -0.06 -5.33 -15.13
N ASP A 350 -0.69 -6.48 -15.34
CA ASP A 350 0.07 -7.74 -15.45
C ASP A 350 0.89 -7.79 -16.75
N ARG A 351 0.53 -7.04 -17.80
CA ARG A 351 1.17 -7.14 -19.14
C ARG A 351 2.57 -6.52 -19.25
N ILE A 352 2.78 -5.34 -18.67
CA ILE A 352 4.05 -4.59 -18.75
C ILE A 352 5.11 -5.23 -17.82
N VAL A 353 4.64 -5.81 -16.71
CA VAL A 353 5.45 -6.59 -15.77
C VAL A 353 6.10 -7.80 -16.45
N TYR A 354 5.48 -8.43 -17.44
CA TYR A 354 6.07 -9.61 -18.11
C TYR A 354 7.35 -9.32 -18.91
N THR A 355 7.45 -8.19 -19.61
CA THR A 355 8.68 -7.85 -20.35
C THR A 355 9.81 -7.52 -19.38
N GLU A 356 9.53 -6.78 -18.31
CA GLU A 356 10.51 -6.43 -17.28
C GLU A 356 10.96 -7.66 -16.49
N ASP A 357 10.02 -8.51 -16.07
CA ASP A 357 10.31 -9.73 -15.30
C ASP A 357 11.11 -10.74 -16.14
N VAL A 358 10.89 -10.85 -17.46
CA VAL A 358 11.69 -11.71 -18.33
C VAL A 358 13.12 -11.18 -18.45
N PHE A 359 13.31 -9.86 -18.63
CA PHE A 359 14.65 -9.27 -18.63
C PHE A 359 15.36 -9.40 -17.29
N GLU A 360 14.67 -9.12 -16.18
CA GLU A 360 15.22 -9.27 -14.83
C GLU A 360 15.48 -10.74 -14.47
N LEU A 361 14.69 -11.69 -14.96
CA LEU A 361 14.92 -13.12 -14.75
C LEU A 361 16.13 -13.63 -15.54
N CYS A 362 16.26 -13.22 -16.81
CA CYS A 362 17.46 -13.49 -17.60
C CYS A 362 18.71 -12.88 -16.94
N PHE A 363 18.61 -11.65 -16.44
CA PHE A 363 19.69 -10.98 -15.73
C PHE A 363 20.02 -11.67 -14.39
N ALA A 364 19.02 -12.04 -13.59
CA ALA A 364 19.21 -12.75 -12.33
C ALA A 364 19.82 -14.15 -12.54
N ALA A 365 19.45 -14.87 -13.60
CA ALA A 365 20.06 -16.15 -13.95
C ALA A 365 21.54 -16.00 -14.31
N VAL A 366 21.89 -14.95 -15.07
CA VAL A 366 23.29 -14.60 -15.41
C VAL A 366 24.08 -14.11 -14.18
N PHE A 367 23.46 -13.36 -13.27
CA PHE A 367 24.12 -12.85 -12.07
C PHE A 367 24.33 -13.96 -11.02
N CYS A 368 23.35 -14.85 -10.83
CA CYS A 368 23.45 -15.98 -9.90
C CYS A 368 24.52 -17.00 -10.31
N SER A 369 24.75 -17.21 -11.62
CA SER A 369 25.84 -18.06 -12.10
C SER A 369 27.24 -17.48 -11.81
N HIS A 370 27.34 -16.16 -11.72
CA HIS A 370 28.60 -15.43 -11.49
C HIS A 370 28.90 -15.14 -10.01
N SER A 371 27.87 -15.03 -9.16
CA SER A 371 28.01 -14.74 -7.71
C SER A 371 28.61 -15.90 -6.90
N SER A 372 28.65 -17.10 -7.47
CA SER A 372 29.33 -18.25 -6.88
C SER A 372 30.84 -18.01 -6.92
N ARG A 373 31.43 -17.69 -5.75
CA ARG A 373 32.87 -17.42 -5.55
C ARG A 373 33.82 -18.57 -5.95
N HIS A 374 33.32 -19.63 -6.57
CA HIS A 374 34.06 -20.83 -6.93
C HIS A 374 34.02 -21.18 -8.42
N VAL A 375 33.53 -20.29 -9.30
CA VAL A 375 33.74 -20.49 -10.75
C VAL A 375 35.18 -20.08 -11.08
N PRO A 376 36.11 -21.01 -11.38
CA PRO A 376 37.42 -20.61 -11.89
C PRO A 376 37.21 -19.84 -13.19
N THR A 377 37.98 -18.77 -13.37
CA THR A 377 38.00 -17.82 -14.50
C THR A 377 38.24 -18.42 -15.89
N LYS A 378 38.10 -19.74 -16.08
CA LYS A 378 38.44 -20.48 -17.29
C LYS A 378 37.25 -20.81 -18.19
N ASP A 379 36.01 -20.72 -17.71
CA ASP A 379 34.83 -21.03 -18.56
C ASP A 379 34.44 -19.84 -19.44
N THR A 380 35.29 -19.60 -20.43
CA THR A 380 35.09 -18.64 -21.53
C THR A 380 33.72 -18.85 -22.21
N ALA A 381 33.23 -20.10 -22.26
CA ALA A 381 31.93 -20.45 -22.81
C ALA A 381 30.74 -19.83 -22.04
N ALA A 382 30.81 -19.73 -20.72
CA ALA A 382 29.75 -19.12 -19.91
C ALA A 382 29.69 -17.60 -20.11
N VAL A 383 30.85 -16.94 -20.20
CA VAL A 383 30.97 -15.51 -20.49
C VAL A 383 30.48 -15.19 -21.90
N ILE A 384 30.89 -15.99 -22.89
CA ILE A 384 30.42 -15.89 -24.29
C ILE A 384 28.90 -16.05 -24.38
N PHE A 385 28.33 -17.01 -23.65
CA PHE A 385 26.88 -17.24 -23.63
C PHE A 385 26.12 -16.07 -23.00
N ALA A 386 26.61 -15.53 -21.88
CA ALA A 386 26.03 -14.35 -21.24
C ALA A 386 26.07 -13.12 -22.17
N LEU A 387 27.23 -12.86 -22.80
CA LEU A 387 27.42 -11.76 -23.76
C LEU A 387 26.49 -11.90 -24.96
N THR A 388 26.39 -13.09 -25.55
CA THR A 388 25.53 -13.35 -26.71
C THR A 388 24.06 -13.11 -26.37
N THR A 389 23.62 -13.58 -25.19
CA THR A 389 22.25 -13.39 -24.71
C THR A 389 21.95 -11.90 -24.51
N PHE A 390 22.91 -11.17 -23.94
CA PHE A 390 22.77 -9.73 -23.66
C PHE A 390 22.70 -8.89 -24.94
N VAL A 391 23.56 -9.18 -25.93
CA VAL A 391 23.55 -8.52 -27.25
C VAL A 391 22.19 -8.71 -27.95
N GLN A 392 21.62 -9.92 -27.89
CA GLN A 392 20.33 -10.21 -28.50
C GLN A 392 19.17 -9.51 -27.81
N VAL A 393 19.22 -9.46 -26.47
CA VAL A 393 18.31 -8.68 -25.62
C VAL A 393 18.35 -7.20 -26.04
N LEU A 394 19.53 -6.59 -26.16
CA LEU A 394 19.66 -5.19 -26.59
C LEU A 394 19.14 -4.98 -28.02
N THR A 395 19.45 -5.88 -28.94
CA THR A 395 19.01 -5.79 -30.34
C THR A 395 17.48 -5.89 -30.46
N PHE A 396 16.86 -6.80 -29.70
CA PHE A 396 15.41 -6.93 -29.64
C PHE A 396 14.77 -5.68 -29.04
N THR A 397 15.37 -5.16 -27.97
CA THR A 397 14.93 -3.95 -27.28
C THR A 397 14.98 -2.74 -28.21
N GLN A 398 16.03 -2.60 -29.02
CA GLN A 398 16.13 -1.56 -30.04
C GLN A 398 14.97 -1.64 -31.06
N ARG A 399 14.59 -2.85 -31.51
CA ARG A 399 13.44 -3.04 -32.42
C ARG A 399 12.10 -2.68 -31.78
N LEU A 400 11.94 -2.95 -30.47
CA LEU A 400 10.78 -2.50 -29.70
C LEU A 400 10.69 -0.96 -29.63
N ILE A 401 11.83 -0.27 -29.49
CA ILE A 401 11.87 1.20 -29.46
C ILE A 401 11.35 1.77 -30.78
N HIS A 402 11.77 1.22 -31.91
CA HIS A 402 11.31 1.71 -33.21
C HIS A 402 9.83 1.45 -33.47
N SER A 403 9.19 0.55 -32.73
CA SER A 403 7.78 0.19 -32.91
C SER A 403 6.82 0.79 -31.85
N SER A 404 7.33 1.32 -30.73
CA SER A 404 6.50 1.88 -29.65
C SER A 404 6.31 3.41 -29.75
N PRO A 405 5.06 3.92 -29.70
CA PRO A 405 4.74 5.35 -29.72
C PRO A 405 4.83 6.05 -28.33
N ALA A 406 4.95 5.32 -27.22
CA ALA A 406 5.04 5.89 -25.87
C ALA A 406 6.50 6.22 -25.51
N ILE A 407 6.89 7.49 -25.69
CA ILE A 407 8.30 7.93 -25.74
C ILE A 407 8.97 7.96 -24.35
N ASP A 408 8.33 8.54 -23.33
CA ASP A 408 9.07 8.94 -22.11
C ASP A 408 9.31 7.80 -21.11
N GLU A 409 8.31 6.98 -20.83
CA GLU A 409 8.43 5.89 -19.87
C GLU A 409 9.26 4.72 -20.42
N THR A 410 9.10 4.45 -21.72
CA THR A 410 9.90 3.43 -22.42
C THR A 410 11.35 3.88 -22.48
N ALA A 411 11.65 5.14 -22.84
CA ALA A 411 13.03 5.63 -22.88
C ALA A 411 13.74 5.58 -21.51
N SER A 412 13.05 5.95 -20.41
CA SER A 412 13.63 5.92 -19.06
C SER A 412 14.03 4.51 -18.62
N ARG A 413 13.13 3.54 -18.82
CA ARG A 413 13.37 2.13 -18.45
C ARG A 413 14.52 1.52 -19.25
N LEU A 414 14.70 1.98 -20.49
CA LEU A 414 15.73 1.50 -21.41
C LEU A 414 17.11 2.10 -21.16
N LEU A 415 17.16 3.37 -20.75
CA LEU A 415 18.38 3.97 -20.19
C LEU A 415 18.84 3.19 -18.95
N GLY A 416 17.91 2.65 -18.15
CA GLY A 416 18.21 1.72 -17.06
C GLY A 416 18.92 0.43 -17.53
N VAL A 417 18.48 -0.19 -18.63
CA VAL A 417 19.12 -1.39 -19.21
C VAL A 417 20.52 -1.08 -19.74
N ALA A 418 20.69 0.06 -20.43
CA ALA A 418 21.99 0.51 -20.91
C ALA A 418 22.97 0.77 -19.74
N ARG A 419 22.48 1.38 -18.66
CA ARG A 419 23.26 1.64 -17.44
C ARG A 419 23.68 0.34 -16.75
N LEU A 420 22.78 -0.65 -16.65
CA LEU A 420 23.09 -1.97 -16.12
C LEU A 420 24.17 -2.68 -16.95
N ALA A 421 24.12 -2.53 -18.28
CA ALA A 421 25.17 -3.04 -19.17
C ALA A 421 26.54 -2.43 -18.84
N CYS A 422 26.58 -1.10 -18.68
CA CYS A 422 27.82 -0.38 -18.35
C CYS A 422 28.37 -0.81 -16.98
N VAL A 423 27.51 -0.88 -15.94
CA VAL A 423 27.90 -1.32 -14.60
C VAL A 423 28.40 -2.77 -14.59
N TRP A 424 27.80 -3.65 -15.40
CA TRP A 424 28.26 -5.03 -15.53
C TRP A 424 29.65 -5.13 -16.19
N MET A 425 29.92 -4.26 -17.18
CA MET A 425 31.24 -4.18 -17.81
C MET A 425 32.31 -3.60 -16.87
N GLU A 426 31.93 -2.71 -15.96
CA GLU A 426 32.81 -2.12 -14.94
C GLU A 426 33.13 -3.05 -13.75
N ALA A 427 32.48 -4.22 -13.64
CA ALA A 427 32.80 -5.17 -12.58
C ALA A 427 34.24 -5.70 -12.74
N ASP A 428 35.02 -5.79 -11.65
CA ASP A 428 36.45 -6.15 -11.65
C ASP A 428 36.77 -7.42 -12.46
N THR A 429 35.87 -8.41 -12.43
CA THR A 429 36.03 -9.67 -13.18
C THR A 429 35.84 -9.50 -14.68
N MET A 430 34.87 -8.69 -15.11
CA MET A 430 34.64 -8.37 -16.52
C MET A 430 35.68 -7.39 -17.04
N THR A 431 36.17 -6.47 -16.20
CA THR A 431 37.24 -5.53 -16.57
C THR A 431 38.54 -6.29 -16.91
N ASN A 432 38.87 -7.33 -16.14
CA ASN A 432 40.02 -8.18 -16.44
C ASN A 432 39.80 -9.06 -17.69
N TRP A 433 38.60 -9.59 -17.90
CA TRP A 433 38.29 -10.40 -19.09
C TRP A 433 38.26 -9.55 -20.37
N THR A 434 37.65 -8.36 -20.30
CA THR A 434 37.60 -7.37 -21.40
C THR A 434 38.98 -6.87 -21.76
N ALA A 435 39.84 -6.57 -20.77
CA ALA A 435 41.24 -6.21 -21.02
C ALA A 435 42.03 -7.32 -21.73
N GLN A 436 41.72 -8.59 -21.44
CA GLN A 436 42.35 -9.75 -22.09
C GLN A 436 41.73 -10.11 -23.44
N ASN A 437 40.53 -9.63 -23.76
CA ASN A 437 39.73 -10.03 -24.92
C ASN A 437 39.11 -8.81 -25.63
N SER A 438 39.84 -7.69 -25.69
CA SER A 438 39.36 -6.42 -26.25
C SER A 438 38.96 -6.53 -27.72
N GLU A 439 39.60 -7.42 -28.47
CA GLU A 439 39.29 -7.72 -29.88
C GLU A 439 38.15 -8.73 -30.07
N HIS A 440 37.53 -9.22 -28.98
CA HIS A 440 36.51 -10.26 -29.12
C HIS A 440 35.25 -9.69 -29.82
N PRO A 441 34.76 -10.32 -30.90
CA PRO A 441 33.69 -9.75 -31.74
C PRO A 441 32.37 -9.54 -30.98
N LEU A 442 32.07 -10.37 -29.98
CA LEU A 442 30.89 -10.16 -29.12
C LEU A 442 31.01 -8.92 -28.23
N LEU A 443 32.22 -8.54 -27.82
CA LEU A 443 32.45 -7.34 -27.02
C LEU A 443 32.21 -6.09 -27.86
N GLN A 444 32.73 -6.08 -29.09
CA GLN A 444 32.47 -5.02 -30.07
C GLN A 444 30.99 -4.94 -30.43
N GLN A 445 30.32 -6.08 -30.59
CA GLN A 445 28.88 -6.14 -30.88
C GLN A 445 28.05 -5.61 -29.69
N LEU A 446 28.45 -5.92 -28.45
CA LEU A 446 27.83 -5.39 -27.25
C LEU A 446 27.93 -3.86 -27.19
N TRP A 447 29.14 -3.31 -27.36
CA TRP A 447 29.36 -1.86 -27.39
C TRP A 447 28.58 -1.18 -28.52
N THR A 448 28.53 -1.81 -29.70
CA THR A 448 27.73 -1.33 -30.83
C THR A 448 26.24 -1.29 -30.47
N CYS A 449 25.71 -2.35 -29.85
CA CYS A 449 24.31 -2.41 -29.42
C CYS A 449 23.99 -1.37 -28.34
N VAL A 450 24.89 -1.14 -27.37
CA VAL A 450 24.74 -0.11 -26.34
C VAL A 450 24.76 1.29 -26.97
N GLY A 451 25.72 1.57 -27.85
CA GLY A 451 25.80 2.85 -28.56
C GLY A 451 24.58 3.14 -29.42
N LEU A 452 24.09 2.14 -30.17
CA LEU A 452 22.86 2.26 -30.96
C LEU A 452 21.63 2.51 -30.06
N LEU A 453 21.54 1.83 -28.92
CA LEU A 453 20.44 2.02 -27.96
C LEU A 453 20.45 3.43 -27.38
N VAL A 454 21.62 3.93 -26.97
CA VAL A 454 21.81 5.28 -26.42
C VAL A 454 21.47 6.35 -27.47
N ASN A 455 21.92 6.17 -28.71
CA ASN A 455 21.60 7.09 -29.81
C ASN A 455 20.12 7.09 -30.17
N THR A 456 19.48 5.91 -30.20
CA THR A 456 18.03 5.82 -30.45
C THR A 456 17.23 6.51 -29.36
N CYS A 457 17.65 6.40 -28.10
CA CYS A 457 17.04 7.14 -26.98
C CYS A 457 17.29 8.64 -27.10
N ALA A 458 18.49 9.06 -27.51
CA ALA A 458 18.84 10.45 -27.74
C ALA A 458 17.98 11.10 -28.82
N ASP A 459 17.77 10.43 -29.96
CA ASP A 459 16.96 10.93 -31.06
C ASP A 459 15.48 11.08 -30.67
N LYS A 460 14.96 10.15 -29.87
CA LYS A 460 13.59 10.23 -29.34
C LYS A 460 13.43 11.35 -28.31
N ILE A 461 14.40 11.51 -27.41
CA ILE A 461 14.41 12.58 -26.40
C ILE A 461 14.60 13.95 -27.07
N ALA A 462 15.38 14.06 -28.15
CA ALA A 462 15.63 15.32 -28.86
C ALA A 462 14.45 15.80 -29.73
N SER A 463 13.32 15.08 -29.77
CA SER A 463 12.13 15.54 -30.48
C SER A 463 11.61 16.87 -29.90
N PRO A 464 11.10 17.81 -30.73
CA PRO A 464 10.84 19.21 -30.37
C PRO A 464 9.75 19.42 -29.31
N SER A 465 9.10 18.35 -28.83
CA SER A 465 8.10 18.38 -27.76
C SER A 465 8.70 18.22 -26.35
N SER A 466 9.98 17.89 -26.20
CA SER A 466 10.60 17.67 -24.88
C SER A 466 11.39 18.89 -24.40
N SER A 467 11.13 19.33 -23.16
CA SER A 467 11.88 20.43 -22.54
C SER A 467 13.31 19.99 -22.19
N SER A 468 14.31 20.81 -22.50
CA SER A 468 15.74 20.56 -22.27
C SER A 468 16.17 20.35 -20.81
N SER A 469 15.25 20.43 -19.85
CA SER A 469 15.48 20.22 -18.42
C SER A 469 14.95 18.89 -17.88
N SER A 470 14.58 17.94 -18.74
CA SER A 470 14.02 16.66 -18.29
C SER A 470 15.07 15.80 -17.56
N PRO A 471 14.71 15.06 -16.49
CA PRO A 471 15.62 14.13 -15.80
C PRO A 471 16.18 13.05 -16.74
N LEU A 472 15.42 12.66 -17.76
CA LEU A 472 15.82 11.79 -18.87
C LEU A 472 17.03 12.33 -19.66
N SER A 473 17.10 13.65 -19.89
CA SER A 473 18.22 14.27 -20.59
C SER A 473 19.51 14.21 -19.79
N ARG A 474 19.44 14.34 -18.46
CA ARG A 474 20.58 14.18 -17.55
C ARG A 474 21.07 12.73 -17.49
N GLU A 475 20.14 11.78 -17.37
CA GLU A 475 20.49 10.35 -17.34
C GLU A 475 21.13 9.89 -18.66
N LEU A 476 20.61 10.35 -19.79
CA LEU A 476 21.23 10.13 -21.11
C LEU A 476 22.64 10.74 -21.19
N HIS A 477 22.85 11.93 -20.63
CA HIS A 477 24.16 12.57 -20.59
C HIS A 477 25.17 11.78 -19.74
N ASP A 478 24.76 11.28 -18.58
CA ASP A 478 25.61 10.47 -17.70
C ASP A 478 26.02 9.14 -18.37
N ILE A 479 25.10 8.49 -19.08
CA ILE A 479 25.40 7.27 -19.85
C ILE A 479 26.31 7.56 -21.03
N LYS A 480 26.08 8.65 -21.78
CA LYS A 480 27.00 9.08 -22.84
C LYS A 480 28.41 9.32 -22.31
N ARG A 481 28.54 9.92 -21.12
CA ARG A 481 29.84 10.14 -20.46
C ARG A 481 30.54 8.83 -20.10
N ALA A 482 29.80 7.84 -19.60
CA ALA A 482 30.33 6.51 -19.30
C ALA A 482 30.80 5.79 -20.57
N CYS A 483 30.08 5.95 -21.70
CA CYS A 483 30.52 5.38 -22.98
C CYS A 483 31.77 6.09 -23.57
N VAL A 484 31.91 7.41 -23.38
CA VAL A 484 33.07 8.18 -23.88
C VAL A 484 34.37 7.85 -23.13
N LEU A 485 34.31 7.48 -21.84
CA LEU A 485 35.48 7.11 -21.04
C LEU A 485 36.12 5.77 -21.45
N VAL A 486 35.49 5.01 -22.36
CA VAL A 486 36.02 3.73 -22.88
C VAL A 486 36.63 3.88 -24.28
N ASP A 487 36.43 5.03 -24.93
CA ASP A 487 36.74 5.24 -26.35
C ASP A 487 38.09 5.96 -26.59
N GLU A 488 38.90 6.23 -25.55
CA GLU A 488 40.23 6.86 -25.72
C GLU A 488 41.30 5.91 -26.31
N ASP A 489 41.00 4.62 -26.51
CA ASP A 489 41.93 3.62 -27.07
C ASP A 489 41.47 2.94 -28.38
N VAL A 490 40.39 3.40 -29.03
CA VAL A 490 39.92 2.86 -30.33
C VAL A 490 39.71 3.96 -31.36
N GLU A 491 40.81 4.54 -31.86
CA GLU A 491 40.74 5.25 -33.14
C GLU A 491 40.65 4.26 -34.30
N LEU A 492 39.75 4.60 -35.24
CA LEU A 492 39.70 4.12 -36.63
C LEU A 492 39.06 2.74 -36.87
N ILE A 493 37.75 2.72 -37.19
CA ILE A 493 37.13 2.05 -38.35
C ILE A 493 35.63 2.39 -38.32
N GLY A 494 35.12 3.02 -39.39
CA GLY A 494 33.67 3.02 -39.66
C GLY A 494 33.02 4.34 -40.07
N CYS A 495 33.66 5.16 -40.92
CA CYS A 495 32.99 6.30 -41.55
C CYS A 495 33.38 6.47 -43.03
N THR A 496 33.23 5.43 -43.86
CA THR A 496 33.29 5.57 -45.33
C THR A 496 32.54 4.44 -46.03
N ALA A 497 31.22 4.54 -46.17
CA ALA A 497 30.46 3.83 -47.20
C ALA A 497 29.01 4.33 -47.29
N LEU A 498 28.77 5.56 -47.79
CA LEU A 498 27.49 5.95 -48.42
C LEU A 498 27.53 7.38 -49.00
N HIS A 499 28.57 7.73 -49.73
CA HIS A 499 28.54 8.92 -50.61
C HIS A 499 29.15 8.58 -51.96
N HIS A 500 28.33 8.03 -52.85
CA HIS A 500 28.48 8.22 -54.29
C HIS A 500 27.18 7.81 -55.00
N ARG A 501 26.34 8.80 -55.33
CA ARG A 501 25.59 8.90 -56.59
C ARG A 501 24.80 10.21 -56.59
N HIS A 502 25.45 11.26 -57.09
CA HIS A 502 24.75 12.38 -57.70
C HIS A 502 25.05 12.36 -59.20
N ALA A 503 24.00 12.49 -60.01
CA ALA A 503 24.03 13.12 -61.33
C ALA A 503 22.87 14.13 -61.40
N PRO A 504 22.99 15.24 -62.16
CA PRO A 504 22.27 16.48 -61.89
C PRO A 504 21.24 16.90 -62.97
N GLY A 505 20.36 17.84 -62.59
CA GLY A 505 19.44 18.62 -63.46
C GLY A 505 17.97 18.21 -63.27
N LEU A 506 16.94 19.08 -63.24
CA LEU A 506 16.80 20.50 -63.58
C LEU A 506 15.43 21.01 -63.04
N HIS A 507 15.39 22.28 -62.61
CA HIS A 507 14.26 23.25 -62.50
C HIS A 507 13.07 23.14 -61.49
N GLN A 508 12.85 24.32 -60.88
CA GLN A 508 11.73 24.84 -60.07
C GLN A 508 10.38 24.90 -60.81
N HIS A 509 9.25 24.62 -60.14
CA HIS A 509 8.21 25.60 -59.69
C HIS A 509 6.84 24.94 -59.32
N HIS A 510 6.17 25.57 -58.34
CA HIS A 510 4.73 25.49 -57.92
C HIS A 510 4.27 24.29 -57.04
N ARG A 511 3.89 24.52 -55.76
CA ARG A 511 2.66 25.10 -55.15
C ARG A 511 1.39 24.23 -55.29
N HIS A 512 0.93 23.78 -54.12
CA HIS A 512 -0.43 23.34 -53.71
C HIS A 512 -1.30 22.57 -54.71
N ALA A 513 -1.53 21.28 -54.44
CA ALA A 513 -2.78 20.60 -54.79
C ALA A 513 -3.05 19.44 -53.82
N LEU A 514 -4.13 19.57 -53.05
CA LEU A 514 -4.81 18.46 -52.36
C LEU A 514 -5.37 17.52 -53.43
N GLY A 515 -4.80 16.32 -53.55
CA GLY A 515 -5.31 15.26 -54.42
C GLY A 515 -6.37 14.43 -53.70
N LEU A 516 -7.64 14.66 -54.03
CA LEU A 516 -8.76 13.79 -53.70
C LEU A 516 -8.70 12.57 -54.63
N PHE A 517 -8.38 11.38 -54.10
CA PHE A 517 -8.49 10.13 -54.86
C PHE A 517 -9.91 9.59 -54.73
N VAL A 518 -10.68 9.65 -55.82
CA VAL A 518 -11.94 8.90 -55.99
C VAL A 518 -11.59 7.56 -56.63
N PHE A 519 -11.77 6.47 -55.89
CA PHE A 519 -11.75 5.12 -56.46
C PHE A 519 -13.18 4.72 -56.89
N PRO A 520 -13.36 4.08 -58.06
CA PRO A 520 -14.66 3.59 -58.48
C PRO A 520 -15.08 2.35 -57.67
N SER A 521 -16.37 2.30 -57.42
CA SER A 521 -17.13 1.41 -56.56
C SER A 521 -17.09 -0.07 -56.99
N THR A 522 -16.75 -0.96 -56.05
CA THR A 522 -17.37 -2.28 -55.82
C THR A 522 -16.81 -2.94 -54.53
N SER A 523 -17.05 -2.34 -53.36
CA SER A 523 -16.77 -2.98 -52.06
C SER A 523 -17.58 -2.29 -50.95
N PRO A 524 -18.13 -3.01 -49.95
CA PRO A 524 -19.17 -2.46 -49.08
C PRO A 524 -18.63 -1.35 -48.16
N LEU A 525 -19.22 -0.16 -48.31
CA LEU A 525 -19.19 1.03 -47.45
C LEU A 525 -18.34 0.91 -46.17
N ALA A 526 -17.04 1.18 -46.30
CA ALA A 526 -16.18 1.51 -45.17
C ALA A 526 -16.36 2.99 -44.82
N PHE A 527 -16.65 3.29 -43.56
CA PHE A 527 -16.76 4.66 -43.07
C PHE A 527 -15.37 5.16 -42.69
N LEU A 528 -14.99 6.33 -43.19
CA LEU A 528 -13.78 7.04 -42.80
C LEU A 528 -14.11 7.91 -41.59
N ILE A 529 -13.52 7.58 -40.45
CA ILE A 529 -13.54 8.46 -39.27
C ILE A 529 -12.13 9.03 -39.15
N ALA A 530 -12.02 10.35 -39.30
CA ALA A 530 -10.81 11.07 -38.95
C ALA A 530 -10.87 11.40 -37.45
N GLU A 531 -9.99 10.78 -36.67
CA GLU A 531 -9.68 11.21 -35.30
C GLU A 531 -8.31 11.92 -35.34
N ASP A 532 -7.93 12.66 -34.29
CA ASP A 532 -6.71 13.50 -34.25
C ASP A 532 -5.40 12.72 -34.50
N ASP A 533 -5.45 11.38 -34.48
CA ASP A 533 -4.32 10.46 -34.67
C ASP A 533 -4.30 9.76 -36.06
N GLY A 534 -5.18 10.18 -36.99
CA GLY A 534 -5.19 9.70 -38.37
C GLY A 534 -6.48 9.01 -38.81
N ILE A 535 -6.50 8.59 -40.08
CA ILE A 535 -7.69 8.05 -40.75
C ILE A 535 -7.69 6.52 -40.68
N HIS A 536 -8.64 5.95 -39.95
CA HIS A 536 -8.81 4.50 -39.82
C HIS A 536 -10.02 3.99 -40.60
N PHE A 537 -9.84 2.90 -41.35
CA PHE A 537 -10.93 2.16 -41.97
C PHE A 537 -11.55 1.22 -40.93
N ILE A 538 -12.78 1.52 -40.51
CA ILE A 538 -13.51 0.71 -39.53
C ILE A 538 -14.75 0.15 -40.23
N THR A 539 -14.98 -1.15 -40.07
CA THR A 539 -16.21 -1.79 -40.57
C THR A 539 -17.42 -1.24 -39.82
N ARG A 540 -18.59 -1.17 -40.48
CA ARG A 540 -19.84 -0.67 -39.86
C ARG A 540 -20.17 -1.39 -38.55
N GLU A 541 -19.98 -2.71 -38.51
CA GLU A 541 -20.23 -3.51 -37.31
C GLU A 541 -19.32 -3.10 -36.15
N GLU A 542 -18.06 -2.76 -36.45
CA GLU A 542 -17.11 -2.33 -35.45
C GLU A 542 -17.37 -0.90 -34.95
N ALA A 543 -17.84 -0.01 -35.82
CA ALA A 543 -18.32 1.32 -35.41
C ALA A 543 -19.52 1.22 -34.45
N GLU A 544 -20.49 0.35 -34.76
CA GLU A 544 -21.66 0.12 -33.89
C GLU A 544 -21.25 -0.52 -32.55
N ARG A 545 -20.29 -1.46 -32.56
CA ARG A 545 -19.74 -2.06 -31.34
C ARG A 545 -19.05 -1.03 -30.45
N ARG A 546 -18.25 -0.13 -31.04
CA ARG A 546 -17.61 0.98 -30.31
C ARG A 546 -18.63 1.97 -29.74
N ALA A 547 -19.70 2.28 -30.49
CA ALA A 547 -20.77 3.13 -30.00
C ALA A 547 -21.49 2.51 -28.78
N ARG A 548 -21.78 1.21 -28.81
CA ARG A 548 -22.36 0.49 -27.66
C ARG A 548 -21.41 0.48 -26.45
N GLN A 549 -20.11 0.30 -26.67
CA GLN A 549 -19.12 0.32 -25.60
C GLN A 549 -18.97 1.71 -24.98
N ARG A 550 -18.94 2.79 -25.79
CA ARG A 550 -18.95 4.18 -25.30
C ARG A 550 -20.22 4.45 -24.48
N LYS A 551 -21.38 3.99 -24.93
CA LYS A 551 -22.65 4.11 -24.19
C LYS A 551 -22.61 3.37 -22.85
N ASN A 552 -22.12 2.13 -22.80
CA ASN A 552 -22.04 1.36 -21.56
C ASN A 552 -21.04 1.96 -20.55
N ASN A 553 -19.87 2.41 -21.03
CA ASN A 553 -18.90 3.10 -20.18
C ASN A 553 -19.45 4.41 -19.62
N LEU A 554 -20.21 5.17 -20.42
CA LEU A 554 -20.88 6.38 -19.96
C LEU A 554 -21.95 6.06 -18.90
N LEU A 555 -22.78 5.05 -19.13
CA LEU A 555 -23.80 4.61 -18.15
C LEU A 555 -23.17 4.15 -16.83
N PHE A 556 -22.05 3.41 -16.88
CA PHE A 556 -21.33 3.00 -15.68
C PHE A 556 -20.76 4.20 -14.92
N ARG A 557 -20.17 5.18 -15.62
CA ARG A 557 -19.66 6.42 -15.01
C ARG A 557 -20.78 7.25 -14.38
N LEU A 558 -21.91 7.41 -15.06
CA LEU A 558 -23.09 8.13 -14.53
C LEU A 558 -23.67 7.42 -13.31
N SER A 559 -23.76 6.07 -13.32
CA SER A 559 -24.20 5.29 -12.17
C SER A 559 -23.27 5.44 -10.97
N SER A 560 -21.95 5.42 -11.20
CA SER A 560 -20.96 5.61 -10.14
C SER A 560 -21.00 7.02 -9.54
N GLN A 561 -21.13 8.05 -10.38
CA GLN A 561 -21.31 9.43 -9.92
C GLN A 561 -22.62 9.60 -9.13
N HIS A 562 -23.71 8.97 -9.56
CA HIS A 562 -24.98 9.01 -8.84
C HIS A 562 -24.87 8.36 -7.46
N GLN A 563 -24.21 7.20 -7.35
CA GLN A 563 -23.96 6.55 -6.05
C GLN A 563 -23.07 7.41 -5.15
N GLN A 564 -22.02 8.04 -5.68
CA GLN A 564 -21.18 8.96 -4.92
C GLN A 564 -21.96 10.18 -4.43
N HIS A 565 -22.84 10.75 -5.25
CA HIS A 565 -23.71 11.85 -4.85
C HIS A 565 -24.68 11.44 -3.73
N GLN A 566 -25.32 10.27 -3.84
CA GLN A 566 -26.20 9.75 -2.78
C GLN A 566 -25.44 9.53 -1.46
N LEU A 567 -24.21 8.97 -1.52
CA LEU A 567 -23.39 8.79 -0.33
C LEU A 567 -22.98 10.13 0.29
N ALA A 568 -22.60 11.12 -0.51
CA ALA A 568 -22.25 12.46 -0.04
C ALA A 568 -23.48 13.16 0.60
N GLU A 569 -24.66 13.01 0.00
CA GLU A 569 -25.91 13.56 0.52
C GLU A 569 -26.31 12.89 1.85
N MET A 570 -26.24 11.55 1.90
CA MET A 570 -26.48 10.79 3.14
C MET A 570 -25.47 11.15 4.24
N GLN A 571 -24.18 11.29 3.92
CA GLN A 571 -23.17 11.73 4.88
C GLN A 571 -23.45 13.16 5.39
N THR A 572 -23.94 14.03 4.50
CA THR A 572 -24.33 15.39 4.88
C THR A 572 -25.57 15.37 5.78
N GLN A 573 -26.55 14.50 5.50
CA GLN A 573 -27.71 14.29 6.39
C GLN A 573 -27.30 13.69 7.73
N VAL A 574 -26.41 12.69 7.76
CA VAL A 574 -25.89 12.12 9.01
C VAL A 574 -25.11 13.16 9.81
N LYS A 575 -24.27 13.98 9.17
CA LYS A 575 -23.58 15.10 9.83
C LYS A 575 -24.56 16.15 10.36
N ARG A 576 -25.61 16.49 9.60
CA ARG A 576 -26.68 17.39 10.07
C ARG A 576 -27.42 16.81 11.26
N LEU A 577 -27.79 15.52 11.21
CA LEU A 577 -28.45 14.82 12.30
C LEU A 577 -27.56 14.72 13.54
N GLN A 578 -26.27 14.42 13.37
CA GLN A 578 -25.28 14.39 14.46
C GLN A 578 -25.03 15.78 15.07
N ALA A 579 -25.02 16.83 14.24
CA ALA A 579 -24.94 18.20 14.71
C ALA A 579 -26.19 18.60 15.50
N THR A 580 -27.38 18.16 15.08
CA THR A 580 -28.63 18.41 15.82
C THR A 580 -28.85 17.51 17.04
N SER A 581 -28.14 16.39 17.19
CA SER A 581 -28.46 15.37 18.20
C SER A 581 -27.65 15.44 19.49
N SER A 582 -26.65 16.31 19.60
CA SER A 582 -25.82 16.39 20.80
C SER A 582 -26.19 17.63 21.63
N LEU A 583 -27.14 17.44 22.53
CA LEU A 583 -27.54 18.43 23.54
C LEU A 583 -26.31 18.85 24.37
N VAL A 584 -26.09 20.16 24.45
CA VAL A 584 -25.04 20.72 25.31
C VAL A 584 -25.64 20.93 26.69
N VAL A 585 -24.95 20.41 27.70
CA VAL A 585 -25.31 20.55 29.11
C VAL A 585 -24.26 21.43 29.78
N VAL A 586 -24.68 22.58 30.31
CA VAL A 586 -23.83 23.46 31.12
C VAL A 586 -24.17 23.25 32.59
N THR A 587 -23.18 22.96 33.44
CA THR A 587 -23.40 22.73 34.88
C THR A 587 -22.77 23.84 35.74
N ASP A 588 -23.47 24.29 36.77
CA ASP A 588 -22.89 25.12 37.83
C ASP A 588 -22.06 24.29 38.83
N ALA A 589 -21.29 24.98 39.68
CA ALA A 589 -20.40 24.34 40.65
C ALA A 589 -21.16 23.50 41.69
N ASP A 590 -22.26 24.05 42.21
CA ASP A 590 -23.07 23.40 43.25
C ASP A 590 -23.78 22.14 42.75
N SER A 591 -24.35 22.14 41.54
CA SER A 591 -25.00 20.94 40.98
C SER A 591 -23.98 19.86 40.71
N PHE A 592 -22.80 20.23 40.20
CA PHE A 592 -21.74 19.27 39.90
C PHE A 592 -21.17 18.68 41.20
N ALA A 593 -20.90 19.50 42.21
CA ALA A 593 -20.46 19.04 43.52
C ALA A 593 -21.49 18.11 44.18
N SER A 594 -22.77 18.45 44.09
CA SER A 594 -23.85 17.68 44.71
C SER A 594 -24.11 16.34 44.03
N HIS A 595 -23.85 16.21 42.73
CA HIS A 595 -24.22 15.02 41.95
C HIS A 595 -23.17 14.59 40.89
N PRO A 596 -21.89 14.38 41.27
CA PRO A 596 -20.82 14.10 40.31
C PRO A 596 -21.04 12.81 39.52
N TYR A 597 -21.71 11.81 40.11
CA TYR A 597 -22.02 10.54 39.44
C TYR A 597 -23.07 10.68 38.34
N LYS A 598 -23.99 11.65 38.46
CA LYS A 598 -25.01 11.91 37.43
C LYS A 598 -24.37 12.56 36.21
N VAL A 599 -23.53 13.57 36.43
CA VAL A 599 -22.71 14.19 35.37
C VAL A 599 -21.83 13.15 34.70
N LYS A 600 -21.19 12.27 35.48
CA LYS A 600 -20.42 11.14 34.94
C LYS A 600 -21.26 10.23 34.04
N LYS A 601 -22.48 9.88 34.45
CA LYS A 601 -23.38 9.07 33.60
C LYS A 601 -23.68 9.76 32.28
N LEU A 602 -23.96 11.07 32.29
CA LEU A 602 -24.21 11.86 31.07
C LEU A 602 -23.00 11.83 30.13
N VAL A 603 -21.78 12.05 30.65
CA VAL A 603 -20.53 11.99 29.86
C VAL A 603 -20.29 10.59 29.31
N THR A 604 -20.44 9.54 30.14
CA THR A 604 -20.24 8.15 29.68
C THR A 604 -21.30 7.69 28.68
N GLY A 605 -22.50 8.27 28.73
CA GLY A 605 -23.59 7.96 27.81
C GLY A 605 -23.37 8.47 26.39
N ARG A 606 -22.41 9.40 26.17
CA ARG A 606 -22.07 10.00 24.86
C ARG A 606 -23.23 10.67 24.11
N GLN A 607 -24.39 10.81 24.75
CA GLN A 607 -25.56 11.50 24.20
C GLN A 607 -25.47 13.02 24.42
N PHE A 608 -24.70 13.46 25.41
CA PHE A 608 -24.60 14.86 25.83
C PHE A 608 -23.16 15.35 25.75
N ILE A 609 -23.02 16.63 25.42
CA ILE A 609 -21.74 17.35 25.51
C ILE A 609 -21.81 18.19 26.77
N VAL A 610 -21.04 17.80 27.78
CA VAL A 610 -20.99 18.55 29.05
C VAL A 610 -19.94 19.65 28.92
N ALA A 611 -20.38 20.89 28.94
CA ALA A 611 -19.53 22.07 28.95
C ALA A 611 -19.38 22.58 30.39
N VAL A 612 -18.13 22.73 30.83
CA VAL A 612 -17.80 23.17 32.21
C VAL A 612 -17.13 24.54 32.12
N PRO A 613 -17.85 25.63 32.47
CA PRO A 613 -17.28 26.97 32.51
C PRO A 613 -16.10 27.07 33.48
N VAL A 614 -15.18 28.00 33.24
CA VAL A 614 -14.07 28.28 34.18
C VAL A 614 -14.59 28.70 35.56
N VAL A 615 -15.64 29.53 35.60
CA VAL A 615 -16.34 29.90 36.86
C VAL A 615 -16.83 28.68 37.64
N THR A 616 -17.23 27.61 36.96
CA THR A 616 -17.62 26.35 37.60
C THR A 616 -16.40 25.66 38.24
N LEU A 617 -15.21 25.74 37.64
CA LEU A 617 -13.98 25.22 38.23
C LEU A 617 -13.57 26.03 39.46
N ASP A 618 -13.60 27.36 39.36
CA ASP A 618 -13.28 28.26 40.47
C ASP A 618 -14.26 28.04 41.64
N GLY A 619 -15.55 27.91 41.33
CA GLY A 619 -16.59 27.57 42.31
C GLY A 619 -16.35 26.20 42.95
N LEU A 620 -16.00 25.17 42.16
CA LEU A 620 -15.64 23.85 42.72
C LEU A 620 -14.40 23.90 43.61
N ASP A 621 -13.47 24.80 43.35
CA ASP A 621 -12.28 25.01 44.18
C ASP A 621 -12.60 25.77 45.47
N ALA A 622 -13.45 26.80 45.41
CA ALA A 622 -13.97 27.47 46.60
C ALA A 622 -14.73 26.49 47.50
N LEU A 623 -15.59 25.65 46.90
CA LEU A 623 -16.35 24.60 47.58
C LEU A 623 -15.50 23.46 48.15
N LYS A 624 -14.18 23.40 47.91
CA LYS A 624 -13.27 22.44 48.61
C LYS A 624 -12.95 22.87 50.04
N SER A 625 -13.16 24.15 50.36
CA SER A 625 -12.81 24.77 51.64
C SER A 625 -13.99 24.89 52.62
N GLY A 626 -15.21 24.61 52.17
CA GLY A 626 -16.46 24.81 52.92
C GLY A 626 -16.87 23.63 53.82
N GLU A 627 -18.18 23.40 53.97
CA GLU A 627 -18.73 22.30 54.78
C GLU A 627 -18.30 20.91 54.28
N GLU A 628 -18.04 19.99 55.22
CA GLU A 628 -17.42 18.68 54.98
C GLU A 628 -18.14 17.82 53.93
N ARG A 629 -19.47 17.90 53.86
CA ARG A 629 -20.28 17.13 52.92
C ARG A 629 -20.17 17.65 51.48
N ILE A 630 -20.23 18.98 51.30
CA ILE A 630 -20.09 19.63 49.99
C ILE A 630 -18.64 19.51 49.50
N ASN A 631 -17.66 19.59 50.42
CA ASN A 631 -16.24 19.37 50.13
C ASN A 631 -15.98 18.01 49.48
N LYS A 632 -16.60 16.92 49.97
CA LYS A 632 -16.40 15.58 49.39
C LYS A 632 -16.93 15.51 47.95
N GLY A 633 -18.08 16.15 47.70
CA GLY A 633 -18.68 16.29 46.38
C GLY A 633 -17.77 17.05 45.41
N ALA A 634 -17.32 18.24 45.81
CA ALA A 634 -16.45 19.10 45.02
C ALA A 634 -15.09 18.45 44.71
N ARG A 635 -14.46 17.76 45.67
CA ARG A 635 -13.23 16.97 45.45
C ARG A 635 -13.44 15.83 44.46
N THR A 636 -14.59 15.16 44.52
CA THR A 636 -14.93 14.07 43.60
C THR A 636 -15.17 14.61 42.17
N ALA A 637 -15.89 15.72 42.03
CA ALA A 637 -16.11 16.38 40.74
C ALA A 637 -14.78 16.81 40.09
N ASN A 638 -13.90 17.46 40.85
CA ASN A 638 -12.57 17.85 40.39
C ASN A 638 -11.69 16.65 40.00
N HIS A 639 -11.73 15.56 40.77
CA HIS A 639 -11.02 14.34 40.42
C HIS A 639 -11.53 13.71 39.11
N LEU A 640 -12.85 13.71 38.88
CA LEU A 640 -13.43 13.22 37.63
C LEU A 640 -13.03 14.08 36.42
N LEU A 641 -13.02 15.41 36.58
CA LEU A 641 -12.57 16.33 35.53
C LEU A 641 -11.12 16.10 35.14
N GLY A 642 -10.22 15.99 36.14
CA GLY A 642 -8.81 15.67 35.89
C GLY A 642 -8.65 14.33 35.17
N LYS A 643 -9.41 13.31 35.58
CA LYS A 643 -9.40 12.01 34.91
C LYS A 643 -9.91 12.08 33.46
N TRP A 644 -10.97 12.84 33.17
CA TRP A 644 -11.48 12.98 31.81
C TRP A 644 -10.53 13.74 30.89
N LEU A 645 -9.83 14.75 31.42
CA LEU A 645 -8.75 15.46 30.73
C LEU A 645 -7.59 14.51 30.41
N GLU A 646 -7.17 13.68 31.37
CA GLU A 646 -6.10 12.69 31.16
C GLU A 646 -6.47 11.58 30.16
N GLU A 647 -7.74 11.14 30.16
CA GLU A 647 -8.25 10.08 29.28
C GLU A 647 -8.46 10.54 27.82
N GLY A 648 -8.24 11.83 27.52
CA GLY A 648 -8.45 12.35 26.16
C GLY A 648 -9.91 12.25 25.71
N SER A 649 -10.85 12.20 26.66
CA SER A 649 -12.25 12.51 26.37
C SER A 649 -12.24 13.88 25.70
N SER A 650 -13.01 14.09 24.63
CA SER A 650 -12.98 15.29 23.80
C SER A 650 -13.39 16.54 24.60
N VAL A 651 -12.50 17.01 25.47
CA VAL A 651 -12.58 18.27 26.17
C VAL A 651 -12.03 19.28 25.19
N VAL A 652 -12.93 19.99 24.53
CA VAL A 652 -12.57 21.20 23.80
C VAL A 652 -12.44 22.28 24.86
N GLU A 653 -11.20 22.61 25.21
CA GLU A 653 -10.93 23.82 25.99
C GLU A 653 -11.28 25.01 25.09
N VAL A 654 -12.49 25.55 25.24
CA VAL A 654 -12.88 26.81 24.63
C VAL A 654 -12.28 27.90 25.49
N GLN A 655 -11.00 28.21 25.26
CA GLN A 655 -10.38 29.40 25.80
C GLN A 655 -11.08 30.58 25.14
N GLY A 656 -12.00 31.23 25.86
CA GLY A 656 -12.62 32.46 25.40
C GLY A 656 -11.50 33.44 25.07
N ARG A 657 -11.46 33.93 23.82
CA ARG A 657 -10.70 35.16 23.51
C ARG A 657 -11.12 36.16 24.57
N ASP A 658 -10.15 36.72 25.28
CA ASP A 658 -10.34 37.84 26.20
C ASP A 658 -11.28 38.85 25.54
N THR A 659 -12.56 38.80 25.89
CA THR A 659 -13.46 39.89 25.61
C THR A 659 -13.01 40.95 26.59
N ASP A 660 -12.20 41.90 26.10
CA ASP A 660 -11.87 43.17 26.75
C ASP A 660 -13.18 43.89 27.08
N ALA A 661 -13.84 43.46 28.16
CA ALA A 661 -14.87 44.24 28.82
C ALA A 661 -14.14 45.38 29.55
N PRO A 662 -14.47 46.65 29.29
CA PRO A 662 -13.72 47.77 29.82
C PRO A 662 -13.78 47.71 31.34
N ALA A 663 -12.60 47.72 31.97
CA ALA A 663 -12.43 47.87 33.41
C ALA A 663 -13.24 49.08 33.89
N ARG A 664 -14.43 48.84 34.45
CA ARG A 664 -15.19 49.87 35.15
C ARG A 664 -14.39 50.23 36.40
N ALA A 665 -14.05 51.51 36.48
CA ALA A 665 -13.39 52.15 37.61
C ALA A 665 -14.05 51.70 38.92
N ARG A 666 -13.25 51.09 39.80
CA ARG A 666 -13.57 50.97 41.21
C ARG A 666 -13.57 52.38 41.78
N GLY A 667 -14.76 52.97 41.91
CA GLY A 667 -14.99 54.02 42.87
C GLY A 667 -15.01 53.36 44.24
N ASP A 668 -14.06 53.75 45.08
CA ASP A 668 -14.17 53.63 46.52
C ASP A 668 -15.45 54.37 46.92
N ASP A 669 -16.44 53.66 47.47
CA ASP A 669 -17.34 54.12 48.54
C ASP A 669 -18.38 53.03 48.84
N ASP A 670 -18.65 52.89 50.15
CA ASP A 670 -19.71 52.14 50.83
C ASP A 670 -19.58 50.61 51.03
N ASP A 671 -19.11 50.31 52.24
CA ASP A 671 -19.05 49.05 52.98
C ASP A 671 -20.46 48.53 53.35
N SER A 672 -21.33 48.34 52.36
CA SER A 672 -22.56 47.56 52.52
C SER A 672 -22.26 46.11 52.10
N GLY A 673 -21.86 45.28 53.07
CA GLY A 673 -21.62 43.84 52.93
C GLY A 673 -22.87 43.04 52.57
N GLY A 674 -23.36 43.23 51.35
CA GLY A 674 -24.42 42.47 50.70
C GLY A 674 -23.85 41.36 49.82
N ASN A 675 -24.50 40.20 49.85
CA ASN A 675 -24.15 38.93 49.22
C ASN A 675 -24.20 38.93 47.67
N ASP A 676 -23.67 39.96 47.01
CA ASP A 676 -23.82 40.23 45.57
C ASP A 676 -22.93 39.37 44.66
N GLY A 677 -21.92 38.67 45.22
CA GLY A 677 -21.03 37.80 44.44
C GLY A 677 -21.77 36.72 43.63
N SER A 678 -22.87 36.20 44.18
CA SER A 678 -23.69 35.18 43.50
C SER A 678 -24.30 35.65 42.17
N ASN A 679 -24.63 36.94 42.05
CA ASN A 679 -25.24 37.48 40.83
C ASN A 679 -24.23 37.64 39.69
N GLU A 680 -22.96 37.92 40.00
CA GLU A 680 -21.92 38.08 38.99
C GLU A 680 -21.58 36.73 38.33
N ASP A 681 -21.46 35.66 39.14
CA ASP A 681 -21.19 34.31 38.65
C ASP A 681 -22.32 33.77 37.78
N HIS A 682 -23.58 34.07 38.15
CA HIS A 682 -24.74 33.78 37.31
C HIS A 682 -24.67 34.47 35.95
N GLY A 683 -24.27 35.76 35.92
CA GLY A 683 -24.09 36.51 34.68
C GLY A 683 -23.04 35.89 33.77
N ARG A 684 -21.90 35.47 34.34
CA ARG A 684 -20.81 34.82 33.61
C ARG A 684 -21.23 33.46 33.04
N LEU A 685 -21.93 32.63 33.81
CA LEU A 685 -22.41 31.33 33.35
C LEU A 685 -23.41 31.45 32.19
N LEU A 686 -24.34 32.40 32.28
CA LEU A 686 -25.30 32.71 31.21
C LEU A 686 -24.61 33.26 29.95
N SER A 687 -23.58 34.09 30.12
CA SER A 687 -22.79 34.60 28.99
C SER A 687 -22.05 33.48 28.25
N PHE A 688 -21.50 32.52 29.00
CA PHE A 688 -20.85 31.34 28.44
C PHE A 688 -21.85 30.45 27.70
N ALA A 689 -23.02 30.19 28.28
CA ALA A 689 -24.08 29.41 27.62
C ALA A 689 -24.54 30.09 26.31
N ALA A 690 -24.63 31.41 26.28
CA ALA A 690 -24.94 32.18 25.07
C ALA A 690 -23.83 32.06 24.01
N ALA A 691 -22.56 32.13 24.41
CA ALA A 691 -21.43 31.95 23.50
C ALA A 691 -21.41 30.54 22.89
N VAL A 692 -21.67 29.50 23.69
CA VAL A 692 -21.74 28.12 23.21
C VAL A 692 -22.93 27.89 22.26
N ALA A 693 -24.08 28.52 22.52
CA ALA A 693 -25.21 28.50 21.60
C ALA A 693 -24.86 29.18 20.25
N ALA A 694 -24.20 30.34 20.32
CA ALA A 694 -23.80 31.12 19.15
C ALA A 694 -22.76 30.39 18.29
N GLU A 695 -21.72 29.79 18.90
CA GLU A 695 -20.67 29.06 18.18
C GLU A 695 -21.21 27.85 17.41
N ARG A 696 -22.33 27.27 17.88
CA ARG A 696 -22.98 26.14 17.22
C ARG A 696 -24.03 26.53 16.19
N ASN A 697 -24.25 27.82 15.92
CA ASN A 697 -25.34 28.30 15.07
C ASN A 697 -26.71 27.70 15.47
N HIS A 698 -26.95 27.50 16.76
CA HIS A 698 -28.19 26.92 17.26
C HIS A 698 -29.02 27.94 18.04
N ALA A 699 -30.34 27.71 18.08
CA ALA A 699 -31.24 28.44 18.96
C ALA A 699 -30.90 28.15 20.43
N HIS A 700 -31.21 29.08 21.34
CA HIS A 700 -31.00 28.94 22.78
C HIS A 700 -31.59 27.63 23.37
N ASP A 701 -32.58 27.05 22.69
CA ASP A 701 -33.22 25.77 23.03
C ASP A 701 -32.29 24.54 22.97
N SER A 702 -31.16 24.60 22.25
CA SER A 702 -30.21 23.48 22.14
C SER A 702 -29.23 23.37 23.30
N VAL A 703 -29.18 24.37 24.17
CA VAL A 703 -28.31 24.43 25.35
C VAL A 703 -29.17 24.27 26.59
N THR A 704 -29.00 23.16 27.30
CA THR A 704 -29.65 22.94 28.59
C THR A 704 -28.73 23.39 29.72
N ILE A 705 -29.18 24.36 30.52
CA ILE A 705 -28.47 24.78 31.72
C ILE A 705 -28.99 23.98 32.90
N ILE A 706 -28.08 23.29 33.58
CA ILE A 706 -28.38 22.56 34.79
C ILE A 706 -27.79 23.31 35.98
N THR A 707 -28.68 23.76 36.86
CA THR A 707 -28.32 24.52 38.05
C THR A 707 -29.16 24.08 39.25
N SER A 708 -28.59 24.18 40.45
CA SER A 708 -29.29 23.98 41.72
C SER A 708 -29.89 25.27 42.25
N ASP A 709 -29.48 26.43 41.71
CA ASP A 709 -30.05 27.72 42.05
C ASP A 709 -31.30 27.99 41.21
N GLN A 710 -32.45 28.03 41.87
CA GLN A 710 -33.74 28.31 41.24
C GLN A 710 -33.78 29.72 40.60
N ARG A 711 -33.05 30.70 41.13
CA ARG A 711 -32.97 32.05 40.57
C ARG A 711 -32.20 32.05 39.26
N LEU A 712 -31.08 31.34 39.19
CA LEU A 712 -30.33 31.15 37.95
C LEU A 712 -31.17 30.40 36.91
N ALA A 713 -31.91 29.36 37.33
CA ALA A 713 -32.81 28.63 36.44
C ALA A 713 -33.91 29.53 35.84
N ASN A 714 -34.52 30.39 36.66
CA ASN A 714 -35.54 31.34 36.19
C ASN A 714 -34.93 32.39 35.24
N THR A 715 -33.78 32.96 35.60
CA THR A 715 -33.07 33.95 34.78
C THR A 715 -32.64 33.36 33.43
N ALA A 716 -32.20 32.09 33.42
CA ALA A 716 -31.87 31.36 32.20
C ALA A 716 -33.09 31.17 31.29
N ARG A 717 -34.25 30.81 31.85
CA ARG A 717 -35.51 30.67 31.10
C ARG A 717 -35.99 31.99 30.52
N GLU A 718 -35.87 33.08 31.28
CA GLU A 718 -36.20 34.42 30.80
C GLU A 718 -35.31 34.84 29.61
N ARG A 719 -34.08 34.34 29.55
CA ARG A 719 -33.16 34.51 28.40
C ARG A 719 -33.33 33.47 27.29
N GLY A 720 -34.37 32.62 27.36
CA GLY A 720 -34.70 31.64 26.33
C GLY A 720 -33.89 30.34 26.38
N PHE A 721 -33.12 30.07 27.45
CA PHE A 721 -32.45 28.79 27.62
C PHE A 721 -33.39 27.76 28.26
N ASN A 722 -33.21 26.48 27.90
CA ASN A 722 -33.84 25.39 28.63
C ASN A 722 -33.09 25.18 29.96
N ALA A 723 -33.66 25.62 31.08
CA ALA A 723 -33.03 25.45 32.39
C ALA A 723 -33.87 24.58 33.33
N GLN A 724 -33.24 23.57 33.93
CA GLN A 724 -33.90 22.61 34.82
C GLN A 724 -32.98 22.22 36.00
N PRO A 725 -33.55 21.95 37.19
CA PRO A 725 -32.82 21.32 38.28
C PRO A 725 -32.21 19.96 37.85
N LEU A 726 -30.98 19.67 38.26
CA LEU A 726 -30.27 18.43 37.88
C LEU A 726 -31.06 17.16 38.23
N VAL A 727 -31.81 17.19 39.32
CA VAL A 727 -32.64 16.06 39.76
C VAL A 727 -33.76 15.77 38.78
N GLU A 728 -34.43 16.81 38.29
CA GLU A 728 -35.52 16.70 37.31
C GLU A 728 -34.99 16.28 35.95
N PHE A 729 -33.91 16.92 35.49
CA PHE A 729 -33.27 16.60 34.21
C PHE A 729 -32.84 15.13 34.15
N THR A 730 -32.16 14.64 35.19
CA THR A 730 -31.74 13.24 35.23
C THR A 730 -32.89 12.25 35.37
N SER A 731 -33.99 12.62 36.02
CA SER A 731 -35.21 11.80 36.04
C SER A 731 -35.84 11.72 34.65
N ALA A 732 -35.91 12.85 33.93
CA ALA A 732 -36.42 12.91 32.56
C ALA A 732 -35.57 12.06 31.60
N VAL A 733 -34.24 12.20 31.65
CA VAL A 733 -33.31 11.38 30.83
C VAL A 733 -33.38 9.90 31.20
N SER A 734 -33.55 9.56 32.47
CA SER A 734 -33.67 8.15 32.88
C SER A 734 -34.98 7.52 32.40
N LYS A 735 -36.07 8.29 32.36
CA LYS A 735 -37.37 7.85 31.79
C LYS A 735 -37.34 7.72 30.26
N GLN A 736 -36.54 8.52 29.58
CA GLN A 736 -36.32 8.40 28.11
C GLN A 736 -35.48 7.17 27.73
N ASN A 737 -34.68 6.63 28.66
CA ASN A 737 -33.85 5.45 28.42
C ASN A 737 -34.55 4.13 28.83
N GLU A 738 -35.80 4.17 29.28
CA GLU A 738 -36.59 2.95 29.46
C GLU A 738 -37.01 2.40 28.09
N PRO A 739 -36.79 1.10 27.81
CA PRO A 739 -37.14 0.52 26.53
C PRO A 739 -38.67 0.50 26.35
N GLY A 740 -39.20 1.49 25.60
CA GLY A 740 -40.62 1.60 25.27
C GLY A 740 -41.19 3.02 25.19
N THR A 741 -40.49 4.03 25.71
CA THR A 741 -40.90 5.44 25.64
C THR A 741 -40.33 6.12 24.40
N THR A 742 -41.15 6.29 23.36
CA THR A 742 -40.81 7.12 22.19
C THR A 742 -41.48 8.48 22.34
N THR A 743 -40.66 9.52 22.50
CA THR A 743 -41.03 10.94 22.32
C THR A 743 -39.86 11.67 21.68
#